data_AF-A0A4W5L5I2-F1
#
_entry.id   AF-A0A4W5L5I2-F1
#
_cell.length_a   1.000
_cell.length_b   1.000
_cell.length_c   1.000
_cell.angle_alpha   90.00
_cell.angle_beta   90.00
_cell.angle_gamma   90.00
#
_symmetry.space_group_name_H-M   'P 1'
#
loop_
_entity.id
_entity.type
_entity.pdbx_description
1 polymer ?
#
loop_
_entity_poly.entity_id
_entity_poly.type
_entity_poly.pdbx_seq_one_letter_code
_entity_poly.pdbx_strand_id
1 'polypeptide(L)'
;TRTGTPRNIPKTCALSVPTAFIRHLSQVGIRDALLCLCPSWLSRSSSSLLVHKAVTFDLGGRTFLSNFNPPRRVTYFLSSDPWAEEEMTRETDCPSGGSGALSRFWGNVLTTRVLLQKAKIHCPPTLALLLPPGQMELEEGKTGGVEVVHLEMGAEEGMNSVRNKVDSFLESENMRGSERLVCRVGVSDDPLSHSHSLSQSLETTLLECGFTDPTMAKSLCRLALDTTLSCLCVVMETESSMSAEQRGGAGAQTDMIGVDLLFTMDGSIIRPVILGLHPSLCLHSSFQERGMGMEGCDSGIEGWSRGTLLLTPLTRSQYYLMQGKTVLVVGAGGHSKKFIWKTAKQYKLKILLVDSDPAHFASQLVDHFLPLPDLPDHRRDDQHCSRICDWLLSSSLRPDGCVCFWDECVVLTSLVCDRLGLRGPPPEAIRIAKEKSRTHRHLLGLLKSTGTNLITSGGEGGFPAVMKLEYGAGAVGVRKVGSLEESLAHFERIGGDLREETDYPGIGLGWGNAMILMEYVGGTEHDVDVVLFEGRLEGAFVSDNGPTCTPAFTETAAQMPSGLAPDKRAQLIRAAHHACLGCGLRDGVFNVELKMTEVGPRLIEINARMGGFYLCDWIRQLYGVDLLMAAFMVSCGVRPCLPSATALPARGHFAGVMVVVSRHLQALRTTANPERLRGLHQEGALWLNELAEEDELISGEYEEPFCNVGVRDAHNAANARQRLLALCQGLGLHCPPRYDLGYFLSHFN
;
A
#
# COMPACT_ATOMS: atom_id res chain seq x y z
N THR A 1 -33.30 -9.37 5.80
CA THR A 1 -32.25 -10.35 6.14
C THR A 1 -31.34 -10.52 4.93
N ARG A 2 -30.12 -9.94 4.92
CA ARG A 2 -29.14 -10.18 3.83
C ARG A 2 -28.44 -11.52 4.06
N THR A 3 -29.10 -12.62 3.68
CA THR A 3 -28.53 -13.96 3.65
C THR A 3 -27.71 -14.13 2.37
N GLY A 4 -26.50 -13.57 2.31
CA GLY A 4 -25.72 -13.68 1.07
C GLY A 4 -24.33 -13.05 1.03
N THR A 5 -23.90 -12.27 2.02
CA THR A 5 -22.51 -11.78 2.04
C THR A 5 -21.54 -12.95 2.29
N PRO A 6 -20.51 -13.13 1.43
CA PRO A 6 -19.49 -14.15 1.60
C PRO A 6 -18.88 -14.13 3.00
N ARG A 7 -18.50 -15.31 3.52
CA ARG A 7 -17.86 -15.42 4.85
C ARG A 7 -16.48 -14.72 4.88
N ASN A 8 -15.85 -14.50 3.73
CA ASN A 8 -14.45 -14.07 3.58
C ASN A 8 -14.31 -12.67 2.96
N ILE A 9 -14.83 -11.65 3.64
CA ILE A 9 -14.65 -10.24 3.27
C ILE A 9 -14.20 -9.48 4.52
N PRO A 10 -13.23 -8.55 4.42
CA PRO A 10 -12.93 -7.58 5.49
C PRO A 10 -14.20 -6.93 6.03
N LYS A 11 -14.41 -7.01 7.35
CA LYS A 11 -15.51 -6.41 8.11
C LYS A 11 -14.96 -5.56 9.24
N THR A 12 -14.81 -4.28 8.93
CA THR A 12 -14.47 -3.24 9.90
C THR A 12 -15.72 -2.92 10.71
N CYS A 13 -15.69 -3.18 12.02
CA CYS A 13 -16.78 -2.90 12.93
C CYS A 13 -16.42 -1.73 13.84
N ALA A 14 -17.27 -0.70 13.86
CA ALA A 14 -17.17 0.40 14.81
C ALA A 14 -18.32 0.32 15.82
N LEU A 15 -18.01 0.46 17.11
CA LEU A 15 -18.96 0.68 18.20
C LEU A 15 -18.97 2.17 18.54
N SER A 16 -19.99 2.88 18.06
CA SER A 16 -20.00 4.36 18.08
C SER A 16 -21.40 4.93 17.94
N VAL A 17 -21.58 6.19 18.35
CA VAL A 17 -22.84 6.93 18.14
C VAL A 17 -23.03 7.29 16.65
N PRO A 18 -24.28 7.33 16.15
CA PRO A 18 -24.57 7.51 14.72
C PRO A 18 -23.93 8.75 14.06
N THR A 19 -23.75 9.85 14.80
CA THR A 19 -23.34 11.14 14.23
C THR A 19 -21.88 11.20 13.82
N ALA A 20 -20.99 10.49 14.52
CA ALA A 20 -19.56 10.56 14.31
C ALA A 20 -19.14 9.74 13.05
N PHE A 21 -19.56 8.49 12.93
CA PHE A 21 -18.95 7.56 11.97
C PHE A 21 -19.71 7.40 10.63
N ILE A 22 -21.03 7.65 10.62
CA ILE A 22 -21.92 7.33 9.48
C ILE A 22 -21.56 8.07 8.19
N ARG A 23 -21.19 9.35 8.28
CA ARG A 23 -20.89 10.17 7.08
C ARG A 23 -19.64 9.67 6.35
N HIS A 24 -18.60 9.30 7.08
CA HIS A 24 -17.33 8.85 6.49
C HIS A 24 -17.44 7.47 5.84
N LEU A 25 -18.12 6.52 6.50
CA LEU A 25 -18.35 5.20 5.90
C LEU A 25 -19.13 5.25 4.58
N SER A 26 -20.11 6.16 4.49
CA SER A 26 -20.93 6.34 3.29
C SER A 26 -20.17 6.95 2.10
N GLN A 27 -19.17 7.80 2.35
CA GLN A 27 -18.45 8.55 1.32
C GLN A 27 -17.20 7.83 0.80
N VAL A 28 -16.57 6.98 1.62
CA VAL A 28 -15.38 6.19 1.20
C VAL A 28 -15.78 4.92 0.42
N GLY A 29 -17.09 4.66 0.26
CA GLY A 29 -17.60 3.54 -0.55
C GLY A 29 -17.29 2.16 0.03
N ILE A 30 -16.92 2.07 1.32
CA ILE A 30 -16.62 0.80 1.98
C ILE A 30 -17.94 0.08 2.24
N ARG A 31 -18.28 -0.83 1.32
CA ARG A 31 -19.52 -1.63 1.36
C ARG A 31 -19.64 -2.51 2.60
N ASP A 32 -18.52 -2.80 3.27
CA ASP A 32 -18.41 -3.85 4.29
C ASP A 32 -18.10 -3.32 5.70
N ALA A 33 -18.22 -2.01 5.92
CA ALA A 33 -18.15 -1.42 7.25
C ALA A 33 -19.47 -1.60 8.03
N LEU A 34 -19.35 -1.92 9.32
CA LEU A 34 -20.46 -2.23 10.22
C LEU A 34 -20.47 -1.24 11.38
N LEU A 35 -21.60 -0.58 11.63
CA LEU A 35 -21.78 0.28 12.80
C LEU A 35 -22.66 -0.40 13.84
N CYS A 36 -22.07 -0.74 14.98
CA CYS A 36 -22.78 -1.21 16.16
C CYS A 36 -23.14 -0.03 17.05
N LEU A 37 -24.40 0.01 17.50
CA LEU A 37 -24.92 1.06 18.38
C LEU A 37 -25.05 0.60 19.83
N CYS A 38 -24.72 -0.67 20.10
CA CYS A 38 -24.84 -1.26 21.44
C CYS A 38 -23.85 -2.44 21.57
N PRO A 39 -23.15 -2.56 22.70
CA PRO A 39 -22.25 -3.68 22.97
C PRO A 39 -22.94 -5.04 22.92
N SER A 40 -24.22 -5.10 23.31
CA SER A 40 -25.05 -6.33 23.26
C SER A 40 -25.24 -6.90 21.85
N TRP A 41 -24.88 -6.16 20.80
CA TRP A 41 -24.91 -6.64 19.41
C TRP A 41 -23.67 -7.45 19.03
N LEU A 42 -22.69 -7.51 19.94
CA LEU A 42 -21.44 -8.22 19.78
C LEU A 42 -21.35 -9.37 20.79
N SER A 43 -20.58 -10.39 20.45
CA SER A 43 -20.23 -11.46 21.39
C SER A 43 -18.83 -12.00 21.11
N ARG A 44 -18.24 -12.70 22.08
CA ARG A 44 -16.96 -13.39 21.92
C ARG A 44 -17.18 -14.88 21.75
N SER A 45 -16.40 -15.54 20.90
CA SER A 45 -16.45 -17.00 20.70
C SER A 45 -15.10 -17.51 20.22
N SER A 46 -14.49 -18.47 20.94
CA SER A 46 -13.25 -19.15 20.52
C SER A 46 -12.20 -18.17 19.95
N SER A 47 -11.83 -17.19 20.77
CA SER A 47 -10.94 -16.05 20.46
C SER A 47 -11.40 -15.07 19.37
N SER A 48 -12.59 -15.23 18.78
CA SER A 48 -13.12 -14.30 17.76
C SER A 48 -14.15 -13.31 18.35
N LEU A 49 -14.16 -12.10 17.82
CA LEU A 49 -15.26 -11.15 18.01
C LEU A 49 -16.32 -11.35 16.93
N LEU A 50 -17.59 -11.48 17.34
CA LEU A 50 -18.73 -11.73 16.47
C LEU A 50 -19.75 -10.60 16.56
N VAL A 51 -20.38 -10.27 15.43
CA VAL A 51 -21.47 -9.29 15.33
C VAL A 51 -22.78 -9.95 14.91
N HIS A 52 -23.82 -9.71 15.71
CA HIS A 52 -25.19 -10.22 15.54
C HIS A 52 -26.09 -9.21 14.84
N LYS A 53 -25.82 -7.92 15.02
CA LYS A 53 -26.64 -6.83 14.51
C LYS A 53 -25.76 -5.61 14.24
N ALA A 54 -26.02 -4.90 13.14
CA ALA A 54 -25.31 -3.66 12.82
C ALA A 54 -26.12 -2.79 11.86
N VAL A 55 -25.83 -1.50 11.83
CA VAL A 55 -26.18 -0.62 10.71
C VAL A 55 -25.20 -0.85 9.57
N THR A 56 -25.73 -1.10 8.39
CA THR A 56 -25.00 -1.38 7.14
C THR A 56 -25.37 -0.36 6.07
N PHE A 57 -24.55 -0.21 5.04
CA PHE A 57 -24.72 0.81 3.99
C PHE A 57 -24.89 0.16 2.60
N ASP A 58 -25.65 0.78 1.70
CA ASP A 58 -25.58 0.47 0.27
C ASP A 58 -24.65 1.42 -0.49
N LEU A 59 -24.55 1.21 -1.80
CA LEU A 59 -23.73 2.02 -2.71
C LEU A 59 -24.14 3.50 -2.78
N GLY A 60 -25.39 3.83 -2.45
CA GLY A 60 -25.88 5.20 -2.38
C GLY A 60 -25.78 5.80 -0.98
N GLY A 61 -25.10 5.12 -0.04
CA GLY A 61 -24.96 5.56 1.34
C GLY A 61 -26.23 5.36 2.18
N ARG A 62 -27.26 4.67 1.67
CA ARG A 62 -28.49 4.42 2.45
C ARG A 62 -28.21 3.42 3.55
N THR A 63 -28.71 3.71 4.75
CA THR A 63 -28.50 2.90 5.94
C THR A 63 -29.59 1.85 6.12
N PHE A 64 -29.19 0.65 6.56
CA PHE A 64 -30.08 -0.47 6.85
C PHE A 64 -29.70 -1.09 8.19
N LEU A 65 -30.69 -1.38 9.02
CA LEU A 65 -30.48 -2.21 10.21
C LEU A 65 -30.47 -3.69 9.79
N SER A 66 -29.31 -4.33 9.92
CA SER A 66 -29.08 -5.72 9.52
C SER A 66 -28.93 -6.62 10.75
N ASN A 67 -29.67 -7.74 10.76
CA ASN A 67 -29.46 -8.84 11.69
C ASN A 67 -28.71 -9.98 10.98
N PHE A 68 -27.73 -10.59 11.65
CA PHE A 68 -26.89 -11.65 11.13
C PHE A 68 -27.14 -12.97 11.85
N ASN A 69 -27.62 -13.97 11.11
CA ASN A 69 -27.76 -15.34 11.59
C ASN A 69 -27.23 -16.30 10.51
N PRO A 70 -26.10 -17.01 10.73
CA PRO A 70 -25.26 -16.94 11.93
C PRO A 70 -24.55 -15.57 12.07
N PRO A 71 -24.04 -15.25 13.29
CA PRO A 71 -23.26 -14.02 13.53
C PRO A 71 -22.03 -13.94 12.63
N ARG A 72 -21.55 -12.73 12.32
CA ARG A 72 -20.39 -12.53 11.45
C ARG A 72 -19.13 -12.27 12.28
N ARG A 73 -17.99 -12.83 11.87
CA ARG A 73 -16.69 -12.47 12.45
C ARG A 73 -16.35 -11.03 12.11
N VAL A 74 -15.94 -10.28 13.13
CA VAL A 74 -15.33 -8.94 13.00
C VAL A 74 -13.85 -9.15 12.71
N THR A 75 -13.32 -8.41 11.73
CA THR A 75 -11.92 -8.54 11.32
C THR A 75 -11.10 -7.30 11.63
N TYR A 76 -11.74 -6.22 12.06
CA TYR A 76 -11.14 -5.09 12.73
C TYR A 76 -12.19 -4.41 13.61
N PHE A 77 -11.81 -4.00 14.82
CA PHE A 77 -12.70 -3.36 15.78
C PHE A 77 -12.23 -1.96 16.15
N LEU A 78 -13.16 -1.01 16.20
CA LEU A 78 -12.94 0.34 16.69
C LEU A 78 -14.04 0.67 17.71
N SER A 79 -13.66 1.28 18.83
CA SER A 79 -14.63 1.80 19.81
C SER A 79 -14.41 3.30 19.98
N SER A 80 -15.51 4.04 20.15
CA SER A 80 -15.49 5.45 20.53
C SER A 80 -16.45 5.69 21.69
N ASP A 81 -16.46 6.91 22.20
CA ASP A 81 -17.40 7.31 23.26
C ASP A 81 -18.87 7.03 22.87
N PRO A 82 -19.71 6.62 23.84
CA PRO A 82 -19.41 6.43 25.26
C PRO A 82 -18.79 5.05 25.61
N TRP A 83 -18.48 4.21 24.62
CA TRP A 83 -18.01 2.84 24.81
C TRP A 83 -16.49 2.67 24.66
N ALA A 84 -15.73 3.76 24.62
CA ALA A 84 -14.28 3.71 24.41
C ALA A 84 -13.55 2.89 25.48
N GLU A 85 -14.07 2.87 26.71
CA GLU A 85 -13.49 2.11 27.82
C GLU A 85 -13.87 0.63 27.86
N GLU A 86 -14.80 0.18 27.00
CA GLU A 86 -15.23 -1.21 26.98
C GLU A 86 -14.16 -2.12 26.36
N GLU A 87 -13.85 -3.22 27.05
CA GLU A 87 -12.80 -4.15 26.64
C GLU A 87 -13.32 -5.23 25.69
N MET A 88 -14.02 -4.84 24.62
CA MET A 88 -14.71 -5.76 23.71
C MET A 88 -13.80 -6.80 23.05
N THR A 89 -12.55 -6.44 22.78
CA THR A 89 -11.55 -7.31 22.14
C THR A 89 -10.66 -8.07 23.12
N ARG A 90 -10.87 -7.93 24.43
CA ARG A 90 -10.13 -8.71 25.44
C ARG A 90 -10.36 -10.20 25.21
N GLU A 91 -9.26 -10.97 25.26
CA GLU A 91 -9.22 -12.41 24.94
C GLU A 91 -9.58 -12.78 23.49
N THR A 92 -9.68 -11.78 22.60
CA THR A 92 -9.86 -12.01 21.17
C THR A 92 -8.57 -11.75 20.40
N ASP A 93 -8.46 -12.37 19.23
CA ASP A 93 -7.41 -12.11 18.25
C ASP A 93 -7.79 -11.00 17.25
N CYS A 94 -9.00 -10.43 17.37
CA CYS A 94 -9.47 -9.36 16.50
C CYS A 94 -8.57 -8.12 16.66
N PRO A 95 -7.98 -7.61 15.57
CA PRO A 95 -7.22 -6.37 15.65
C PRO A 95 -8.15 -5.22 16.03
N SER A 96 -7.68 -4.31 16.87
CA SER A 96 -8.43 -3.09 17.21
C SER A 96 -7.56 -1.84 17.20
N GLY A 97 -8.17 -0.72 16.82
CA GLY A 97 -7.53 0.61 16.79
C GLY A 97 -7.47 1.31 18.15
N GLY A 98 -7.53 0.53 19.23
CA GLY A 98 -7.48 0.98 20.61
C GLY A 98 -8.07 -0.08 21.54
N SER A 99 -8.07 0.22 22.83
CA SER A 99 -8.76 -0.54 23.87
C SER A 99 -8.98 0.37 25.09
N GLY A 100 -9.90 -0.01 25.99
CA GLY A 100 -10.07 0.74 27.25
C GLY A 100 -8.78 0.82 28.08
N ALA A 101 -7.94 -0.22 28.05
CA ALA A 101 -6.65 -0.22 28.73
C ALA A 101 -5.68 0.82 28.13
N LEU A 102 -5.54 0.86 26.80
CA LEU A 102 -4.70 1.83 26.10
C LEU A 102 -5.24 3.26 26.23
N SER A 103 -6.56 3.44 26.17
CA SER A 103 -7.20 4.74 26.39
C SER A 103 -6.92 5.29 27.79
N ARG A 104 -7.00 4.47 28.84
CA ARG A 104 -6.63 4.87 30.21
C ARG A 104 -5.14 5.14 30.35
N PHE A 105 -4.29 4.33 29.71
CA PHE A 105 -2.84 4.47 29.76
C PHE A 105 -2.38 5.79 29.13
N TRP A 106 -2.78 6.07 27.88
CA TRP A 106 -2.38 7.29 27.16
C TRP A 106 -3.16 8.53 27.60
N GLY A 107 -4.39 8.35 28.09
CA GLY A 107 -5.18 9.42 28.71
C GLY A 107 -4.60 9.89 30.05
N ASN A 108 -3.70 9.13 30.67
CA ASN A 108 -2.96 9.59 31.84
C ASN A 108 -1.90 10.62 31.44
N VAL A 109 -2.22 11.89 31.66
CA VAL A 109 -1.36 13.03 31.32
C VAL A 109 0.04 12.91 31.91
N LEU A 110 0.18 12.41 33.15
CA LEU A 110 1.49 12.32 33.80
C LEU A 110 2.36 11.23 33.15
N THR A 111 1.81 10.03 32.97
CA THR A 111 2.51 8.92 32.27
C THR A 111 2.94 9.35 30.87
N THR A 112 2.02 9.95 30.12
CA THR A 112 2.28 10.44 28.76
C THR A 112 3.39 11.48 28.75
N ARG A 113 3.37 12.48 29.66
CA ARG A 113 4.43 13.50 29.74
C ARG A 113 5.80 12.91 30.06
N VAL A 114 5.88 11.96 30.99
CA VAL A 114 7.15 11.30 31.32
C VAL A 114 7.71 10.58 30.08
N LEU A 115 6.89 9.80 29.38
CA LEU A 115 7.31 9.07 28.18
C LEU A 115 7.73 10.00 27.04
N LEU A 116 6.95 11.05 26.77
CA LEU A 116 7.29 12.05 25.75
C LEU A 116 8.59 12.81 26.10
N GLN A 117 8.81 13.15 27.36
CA GLN A 117 10.06 13.80 27.81
C GLN A 117 11.28 12.87 27.69
N LYS A 118 11.14 11.55 27.95
CA LYS A 118 12.21 10.57 27.66
C LYS A 118 12.59 10.59 26.18
N ALA A 119 11.60 10.79 25.30
CA ALA A 119 11.79 10.94 23.86
C ALA A 119 12.17 12.37 23.41
N LYS A 120 12.46 13.28 24.35
CA LYS A 120 12.81 14.70 24.11
C LYS A 120 11.71 15.50 23.39
N ILE A 121 10.46 15.08 23.51
CA ILE A 121 9.29 15.82 23.04
C ILE A 121 8.87 16.80 24.13
N HIS A 122 8.72 18.07 23.76
CA HIS A 122 8.47 19.13 24.72
C HIS A 122 7.06 19.01 25.30
N CYS A 123 7.00 18.99 26.63
CA CYS A 123 5.76 19.04 27.43
C CYS A 123 5.89 20.18 28.45
N PRO A 124 4.77 20.67 29.03
CA PRO A 124 4.83 21.66 30.10
C PRO A 124 5.69 21.17 31.27
N PRO A 125 6.55 22.02 31.86
CA PRO A 125 7.21 21.72 33.12
C PRO A 125 6.19 21.25 34.16
N THR A 126 6.47 20.14 34.83
CA THR A 126 5.49 19.49 35.71
C THR A 126 6.18 19.01 36.98
N LEU A 127 5.71 19.46 38.13
CA LEU A 127 5.96 18.82 39.42
C LEU A 127 4.75 17.94 39.76
N ALA A 128 4.95 16.63 39.82
CA ALA A 128 3.91 15.66 40.18
C ALA A 128 4.15 15.15 41.60
N LEU A 129 3.18 15.40 42.47
CA LEU A 129 3.19 14.97 43.87
C LEU A 129 2.19 13.82 44.03
N LEU A 130 2.67 12.61 44.26
CA LEU A 130 1.86 11.39 44.29
C LEU A 130 1.62 10.93 45.75
N LEU A 131 0.35 10.76 46.11
CA LEU A 131 -0.06 10.25 47.42
C LEU A 131 -0.19 8.72 47.43
N PRO A 132 0.25 8.00 48.47
CA PRO A 132 0.00 6.57 48.63
C PRO A 132 -1.51 6.28 48.81
N PRO A 133 -2.02 5.13 48.34
CA PRO A 133 -1.34 4.04 47.65
C PRO A 133 -1.48 4.22 46.13
N GLY A 134 -1.12 5.40 45.60
CA GLY A 134 -1.26 5.73 44.19
C GLY A 134 -0.59 4.70 43.31
N GLN A 135 -1.41 3.86 42.66
CA GLN A 135 -1.04 2.75 41.79
C GLN A 135 -0.40 3.22 40.46
N MET A 136 0.59 4.10 40.52
CA MET A 136 1.36 4.49 39.34
C MET A 136 2.77 3.92 39.44
N GLU A 137 3.11 3.03 38.51
CA GLU A 137 4.46 2.49 38.29
C GLU A 137 5.39 3.56 37.66
N LEU A 138 5.38 4.79 38.17
CA LEU A 138 6.32 5.84 37.76
C LEU A 138 7.44 5.95 38.79
N GLU A 139 8.66 5.82 38.30
CA GLU A 139 9.87 6.00 39.09
C GLU A 139 9.97 7.44 39.63
N GLU A 140 10.38 7.57 40.89
CA GLU A 140 10.67 8.87 41.48
C GLU A 140 11.88 9.52 40.81
N GLY A 141 11.82 10.83 40.60
CA GLY A 141 12.94 11.60 40.07
C GLY A 141 12.57 12.51 38.90
N LYS A 142 13.60 13.03 38.23
CA LYS A 142 13.49 14.00 37.15
C LYS A 142 13.69 13.35 35.78
N THR A 143 12.72 13.57 34.90
CA THR A 143 12.79 13.21 33.47
C THR A 143 12.51 14.46 32.65
N GLY A 144 13.57 15.09 32.13
CA GLY A 144 13.44 16.36 31.42
C GLY A 144 12.78 17.43 32.28
N GLY A 145 11.68 18.02 31.78
CA GLY A 145 10.89 19.04 32.51
C GLY A 145 9.91 18.48 33.56
N VAL A 146 9.86 17.17 33.77
CA VAL A 146 8.91 16.51 34.69
C VAL A 146 9.64 15.96 35.91
N GLU A 147 9.22 16.35 37.12
CA GLU A 147 9.68 15.80 38.40
C GLU A 147 8.54 15.03 39.07
N VAL A 148 8.77 13.76 39.37
CA VAL A 148 7.83 12.90 40.11
C VAL A 148 8.36 12.73 41.53
N VAL A 149 7.52 13.02 42.52
CA VAL A 149 7.82 12.90 43.96
C VAL A 149 6.72 12.07 44.62
N HIS A 150 7.09 10.97 45.28
CA HIS A 150 6.18 10.17 46.08
C HIS A 150 6.15 10.73 47.51
N LEU A 151 4.94 10.99 48.01
CA LEU A 151 4.76 11.56 49.35
C LEU A 151 4.61 10.46 50.40
N GLU A 152 5.28 10.59 51.54
CA GLU A 152 5.07 9.71 52.69
C GLU A 152 3.89 10.21 53.55
N MET A 153 3.15 9.29 54.18
CA MET A 153 2.03 9.65 55.06
C MET A 153 2.53 10.21 56.41
N GLY A 154 2.57 11.54 56.55
CA GLY A 154 2.82 12.26 57.80
C GLY A 154 2.42 13.74 57.72
N ALA A 155 1.62 14.25 58.66
CA ALA A 155 0.88 15.51 58.50
C ALA A 155 1.73 16.80 58.52
N GLU A 156 2.88 16.82 59.22
CA GLU A 156 3.74 18.02 59.31
C GLU A 156 5.02 17.92 58.46
N GLU A 157 5.74 16.79 58.51
CA GLU A 157 6.95 16.58 57.70
C GLU A 157 6.63 16.50 56.19
N GLY A 158 5.50 15.89 55.83
CA GLY A 158 5.04 15.82 54.43
C GLY A 158 4.72 17.20 53.85
N MET A 159 4.12 18.11 54.63
CA MET A 159 3.71 19.43 54.14
C MET A 159 4.91 20.38 53.93
N ASN A 160 5.91 20.32 54.81
CA ASN A 160 7.15 21.09 54.63
C ASN A 160 7.97 20.55 53.45
N SER A 161 8.01 19.23 53.25
CA SER A 161 8.65 18.61 52.08
C SER A 161 7.98 19.03 50.77
N VAL A 162 6.64 19.00 50.72
CA VAL A 162 5.85 19.50 49.58
C VAL A 162 6.17 20.96 49.30
N ARG A 163 6.16 21.83 50.33
CA ARG A 163 6.47 23.25 50.16
C ARG A 163 7.85 23.46 49.56
N ASN A 164 8.87 22.81 50.10
CA ASN A 164 10.25 22.92 49.60
C ASN A 164 10.37 22.46 48.14
N LYS A 165 9.67 21.39 47.75
CA LYS A 165 9.66 20.90 46.37
C LYS A 165 8.95 21.87 45.43
N VAL A 166 7.82 22.44 45.85
CA VAL A 166 7.09 23.45 45.09
C VAL A 166 7.94 24.71 44.91
N ASP A 167 8.53 25.23 45.98
CA ASP A 167 9.37 26.43 45.92
C ASP A 167 10.58 26.21 44.99
N SER A 168 11.28 25.07 45.13
CA SER A 168 12.39 24.71 44.24
C SER A 168 11.96 24.57 42.77
N PHE A 169 10.77 24.05 42.50
CA PHE A 169 10.23 23.96 41.16
C PHE A 169 9.90 25.35 40.59
N LEU A 170 9.30 26.23 41.38
CA LEU A 170 8.96 27.60 40.98
C LEU A 170 10.19 28.46 40.68
N GLU A 171 11.28 28.26 41.43
CA GLU A 171 12.55 28.95 41.22
C GLU A 171 13.38 28.36 40.06
N SER A 172 12.97 27.22 39.50
CA SER A 172 13.70 26.53 38.44
C SER A 172 13.73 27.34 37.14
N GLU A 173 14.77 27.14 36.32
CA GLU A 173 14.88 27.81 35.02
C GLU A 173 13.70 27.51 34.09
N ASN A 174 13.11 26.32 34.22
CA ASN A 174 11.95 25.90 33.43
C ASN A 174 10.69 26.73 33.72
N MET A 175 10.62 27.39 34.89
CA MET A 175 9.49 28.22 35.31
C MET A 175 9.73 29.72 35.09
N ARG A 176 10.94 30.14 34.69
CA ARG A 176 11.25 31.56 34.42
C ARG A 176 10.34 32.12 33.33
N GLY A 177 9.65 33.22 33.62
CA GLY A 177 8.70 33.87 32.70
C GLY A 177 7.26 33.35 32.79
N SER A 178 6.97 32.39 33.68
CA SER A 178 5.61 31.95 33.95
C SER A 178 4.91 32.88 34.95
N GLU A 179 3.83 33.54 34.52
CA GLU A 179 3.06 34.45 35.40
C GLU A 179 1.95 33.74 36.20
N ARG A 180 1.63 32.48 35.87
CA ARG A 180 0.54 31.72 36.49
C ARG A 180 0.94 30.26 36.71
N LEU A 181 0.63 29.74 37.90
CA LEU A 181 0.82 28.34 38.28
C LEU A 181 -0.54 27.62 38.27
N VAL A 182 -0.61 26.46 37.61
CA VAL A 182 -1.76 25.55 37.69
C VAL A 182 -1.34 24.35 38.53
N CYS A 183 -1.82 24.29 39.78
CA CYS A 183 -1.61 23.14 40.66
C CYS A 183 -2.76 22.13 40.48
N ARG A 184 -2.43 20.87 40.17
CA ARG A 184 -3.41 19.78 40.02
C ARG A 184 -3.13 18.68 41.03
N VAL A 185 -4.13 18.32 41.83
CA VAL A 185 -4.13 17.19 42.77
C VAL A 185 -5.28 16.26 42.34
N GLY A 186 -5.04 14.96 42.10
CA GLY A 186 -6.08 14.03 41.60
C GLY A 186 -7.09 13.63 42.69
N VAL A 187 -8.37 13.30 42.43
CA VAL A 187 -9.04 12.75 41.21
C VAL A 187 -9.71 13.83 40.33
N SER A 188 -9.82 13.55 39.03
CA SER A 188 -10.12 14.47 37.92
C SER A 188 -11.60 14.77 37.72
N ASP A 189 -12.03 16.02 37.90
CA ASP A 189 -13.31 16.51 37.37
C ASP A 189 -13.08 17.57 36.27
N ASP A 190 -13.31 17.11 35.04
CA ASP A 190 -13.49 17.73 33.71
C ASP A 190 -12.65 18.95 33.26
N PRO A 191 -11.69 18.76 32.32
CA PRO A 191 -11.15 19.87 31.52
C PRO A 191 -12.20 20.42 30.54
N LEU A 192 -11.92 21.59 29.95
CA LEU A 192 -12.72 22.21 28.88
C LEU A 192 -13.20 21.16 27.86
N SER A 193 -14.50 20.86 27.87
CA SER A 193 -15.02 19.87 26.95
C SER A 193 -15.08 20.42 25.54
N HIS A 194 -14.30 19.80 24.64
CA HIS A 194 -14.37 19.96 23.19
C HIS A 194 -15.80 19.79 22.63
N SER A 195 -16.73 19.18 23.37
CA SER A 195 -18.15 19.11 22.98
C SER A 195 -18.84 20.48 22.91
N HIS A 196 -18.20 21.54 23.40
CA HIS A 196 -18.73 22.91 23.42
C HIS A 196 -18.01 23.87 22.46
N SER A 197 -16.96 23.43 21.76
CA SER A 197 -16.26 24.23 20.75
C SER A 197 -16.60 23.77 19.33
N LEU A 198 -16.69 24.73 18.41
CA LEU A 198 -16.77 24.41 16.98
C LEU A 198 -15.35 24.15 16.47
N SER A 199 -15.18 23.04 15.76
CA SER A 199 -13.92 22.69 15.09
C SER A 199 -13.61 23.68 13.97
N GLN A 200 -12.34 24.07 13.85
CA GLN A 200 -11.83 24.99 12.84
C GLN A 200 -10.47 24.48 12.36
N SER A 201 -10.12 24.72 11.10
CA SER A 201 -8.82 24.28 10.58
C SER A 201 -7.68 25.08 11.20
N LEU A 202 -6.49 24.46 11.22
CA LEU A 202 -5.28 25.13 11.68
C LEU A 202 -4.98 26.37 10.83
N GLU A 203 -5.23 26.32 9.51
CA GLU A 203 -5.03 27.45 8.61
C GLU A 203 -5.93 28.63 8.96
N THR A 204 -7.23 28.39 9.22
CA THR A 204 -8.14 29.48 9.62
C THR A 204 -7.75 30.03 10.98
N THR A 205 -7.37 29.16 11.93
CA THR A 205 -6.89 29.58 13.26
C THR A 205 -5.65 30.46 13.15
N LEU A 206 -4.68 30.07 12.32
CA LEU A 206 -3.45 30.84 12.08
C LEU A 206 -3.76 32.21 11.45
N LEU A 207 -4.67 32.26 10.47
CA LEU A 207 -5.12 33.52 9.87
C LEU A 207 -5.77 34.46 10.90
N GLU A 208 -6.65 33.93 11.76
CA GLU A 208 -7.29 34.71 12.83
C GLU A 208 -6.32 35.18 13.90
N CYS A 209 -5.25 34.41 14.15
CA CYS A 209 -4.13 34.83 14.99
C CYS A 209 -3.18 35.83 14.31
N GLY A 210 -3.46 36.25 13.08
CA GLY A 210 -2.67 37.25 12.35
C GLY A 210 -1.49 36.70 11.54
N PHE A 211 -1.35 35.37 11.43
CA PHE A 211 -0.34 34.73 10.57
C PHE A 211 -0.82 34.70 9.12
N THR A 212 -0.59 35.80 8.39
CA THR A 212 -1.05 35.96 6.99
C THR A 212 -0.07 35.45 5.94
N ASP A 213 1.19 35.14 6.30
CA ASP A 213 2.17 34.55 5.38
C ASP A 213 1.90 33.05 5.17
N PRO A 214 1.55 32.62 3.94
CA PRO A 214 1.31 31.21 3.62
C PRO A 214 2.52 30.30 3.85
N THR A 215 3.75 30.83 3.75
CA THR A 215 4.98 30.06 3.94
C THR A 215 5.19 29.72 5.41
N MET A 216 4.99 30.72 6.29
CA MET A 216 5.00 30.53 7.73
C MET A 216 3.89 29.58 8.19
N ALA A 217 2.67 29.74 7.68
CA ALA A 217 1.55 28.85 8.00
C ALA A 217 1.87 27.38 7.64
N LYS A 218 2.37 27.12 6.42
CA LYS A 218 2.82 25.78 6.00
C LYS A 218 3.93 25.22 6.90
N SER A 219 4.86 26.07 7.33
CA SER A 219 5.96 25.66 8.20
C SER A 219 5.45 25.27 9.60
N LEU A 220 4.47 26.00 10.14
CA LEU A 220 3.82 25.67 11.40
C LEU A 220 2.96 24.40 11.32
N CYS A 221 2.20 24.23 10.23
CA CYS A 221 1.46 22.99 9.99
C CYS A 221 2.41 21.79 9.94
N ARG A 222 3.55 21.92 9.24
CA ARG A 222 4.58 20.87 9.18
C ARG A 222 5.18 20.59 10.56
N LEU A 223 5.49 21.63 11.34
CA LEU A 223 6.01 21.48 12.70
C LEU A 223 5.03 20.74 13.62
N ALA A 224 3.73 21.07 13.56
CA ALA A 224 2.68 20.34 14.28
C ALA A 224 2.60 18.86 13.85
N LEU A 225 2.61 18.59 12.53
CA LEU A 225 2.55 17.24 11.99
C LEU A 225 3.77 16.40 12.40
N ASP A 226 4.98 16.93 12.22
CA ASP A 226 6.23 16.22 12.56
C ASP A 226 6.30 15.92 14.07
N THR A 227 5.84 16.86 14.90
CA THR A 227 5.75 16.66 16.37
C THR A 227 4.70 15.60 16.73
N THR A 228 3.54 15.64 16.07
CA THR A 228 2.45 14.66 16.28
C THR A 228 2.86 13.25 15.83
N LEU A 229 3.56 13.13 14.70
CA LEU A 229 4.13 11.88 14.22
C LEU A 229 5.17 11.34 15.20
N SER A 230 6.01 12.21 15.77
CA SER A 230 6.96 11.82 16.82
C SER A 230 6.25 11.28 18.06
N CYS A 231 5.12 11.86 18.45
CA CYS A 231 4.29 11.33 19.54
C CYS A 231 3.73 9.95 19.20
N LEU A 232 3.25 9.74 17.97
CA LEU A 232 2.76 8.44 17.53
C LEU A 232 3.88 7.38 17.52
N CYS A 233 5.11 7.74 17.15
CA CYS A 233 6.25 6.83 17.26
C CYS A 233 6.48 6.39 18.71
N VAL A 234 6.46 7.32 19.67
CA VAL A 234 6.57 6.99 21.10
C VAL A 234 5.45 6.05 21.55
N VAL A 235 4.22 6.29 21.08
CA VAL A 235 3.07 5.41 21.35
C VAL A 235 3.32 4.01 20.82
N MET A 236 3.71 3.87 19.56
CA MET A 236 3.97 2.58 18.91
C MET A 236 5.13 1.82 19.57
N GLU A 237 6.23 2.51 19.88
CA GLU A 237 7.40 1.93 20.55
C GLU A 237 7.04 1.44 21.96
N THR A 238 6.33 2.25 22.73
CA THR A 238 5.90 1.88 24.08
C THR A 238 4.97 0.67 24.03
N GLU A 239 3.92 0.70 23.18
CA GLU A 239 2.98 -0.41 23.05
C GLU A 239 3.62 -1.71 22.57
N SER A 240 4.66 -1.62 21.73
CA SER A 240 5.40 -2.80 21.26
C SER A 240 6.10 -3.56 22.39
N SER A 241 6.42 -2.87 23.49
CA SER A 241 7.02 -3.45 24.69
C SER A 241 6.00 -3.98 25.70
N MET A 242 4.70 -3.68 25.51
CA MET A 242 3.63 -4.06 26.42
C MET A 242 3.10 -5.47 26.13
N SER A 243 2.73 -6.19 27.20
CA SER A 243 2.03 -7.47 27.09
C SER A 243 0.65 -7.32 26.46
N ALA A 244 0.07 -8.41 25.96
CA ALA A 244 -1.29 -8.40 25.42
C ALA A 244 -2.32 -7.98 26.47
N GLU A 245 -2.11 -8.37 27.72
CA GLU A 245 -2.95 -8.01 28.87
C GLU A 245 -2.88 -6.50 29.15
N GLN A 246 -1.67 -5.93 29.16
CA GLN A 246 -1.48 -4.48 29.35
C GLN A 246 -2.13 -3.67 28.23
N ARG A 247 -2.10 -4.17 26.98
CA ARG A 247 -2.78 -3.55 25.84
C ARG A 247 -4.30 -3.77 25.83
N GLY A 248 -4.86 -4.61 26.69
CA GLY A 248 -6.28 -4.97 26.71
C GLY A 248 -6.70 -5.96 25.61
N GLY A 249 -5.75 -6.62 24.96
CA GLY A 249 -5.98 -7.65 23.93
C GLY A 249 -4.75 -7.88 23.04
N ALA A 250 -4.62 -9.09 22.47
CA ALA A 250 -3.47 -9.44 21.63
C ALA A 250 -3.39 -8.59 20.35
N GLY A 251 -4.55 -8.27 19.76
CA GLY A 251 -4.69 -7.44 18.56
C GLY A 251 -4.85 -5.93 18.84
N ALA A 252 -4.87 -5.51 20.11
CA ALA A 252 -5.09 -4.12 20.49
C ALA A 252 -3.84 -3.26 20.27
N GLN A 253 -4.02 -2.13 19.60
CA GLN A 253 -2.98 -1.14 19.36
C GLN A 253 -3.65 0.22 19.14
N THR A 254 -3.01 1.31 19.54
CA THR A 254 -3.45 2.66 19.18
C THR A 254 -3.08 2.94 17.72
N ASP A 255 -4.07 2.91 16.83
CA ASP A 255 -3.89 3.19 15.40
C ASP A 255 -4.04 4.70 15.08
N MET A 256 -4.69 5.45 15.97
CA MET A 256 -4.98 6.88 15.82
C MET A 256 -4.81 7.60 17.16
N ILE A 257 -4.25 8.80 17.13
CA ILE A 257 -4.11 9.67 18.29
C ILE A 257 -4.68 11.06 18.01
N GLY A 258 -5.35 11.63 19.01
CA GLY A 258 -5.58 13.07 19.11
C GLY A 258 -4.46 13.67 19.94
N VAL A 259 -3.97 14.85 19.54
CA VAL A 259 -2.89 15.54 20.26
C VAL A 259 -3.33 16.96 20.56
N ASP A 260 -3.34 17.29 21.85
CA ASP A 260 -3.54 18.67 22.29
C ASP A 260 -2.20 19.38 22.27
N LEU A 261 -2.06 20.37 21.40
CA LEU A 261 -0.81 21.06 21.12
C LEU A 261 -0.94 22.55 21.39
N LEU A 262 0.06 23.11 22.06
CA LEU A 262 0.23 24.54 22.26
C LEU A 262 1.50 24.99 21.54
N PHE A 263 1.43 26.09 20.80
CA PHE A 263 2.63 26.76 20.29
C PHE A 263 3.09 27.83 21.26
N THR A 264 4.34 27.76 21.69
CA THR A 264 5.00 28.79 22.48
C THR A 264 6.03 29.52 21.64
N MET A 265 6.30 30.79 21.98
CA MET A 265 7.27 31.62 21.28
C MET A 265 8.34 32.07 22.27
N ASP A 266 9.60 31.79 21.93
CA ASP A 266 10.79 32.20 22.68
C ASP A 266 11.69 33.00 21.75
N GLY A 267 11.70 34.33 21.92
CA GLY A 267 12.28 35.25 20.94
C GLY A 267 11.60 35.12 19.58
N SER A 268 12.34 34.65 18.57
CA SER A 268 11.84 34.39 17.21
C SER A 268 11.57 32.90 16.92
N ILE A 269 11.73 32.02 17.91
CA ILE A 269 11.59 30.57 17.74
C ILE A 269 10.22 30.13 18.24
N ILE A 270 9.44 29.50 17.37
CA ILE A 270 8.17 28.87 17.72
C ILE A 270 8.43 27.40 18.07
N ARG A 271 7.97 26.96 19.24
CA ARG A 271 8.11 25.57 19.71
C ARG A 271 6.74 24.95 20.00
N PRO A 272 6.49 23.70 19.57
CA PRO A 272 5.30 22.97 19.96
C PRO A 272 5.48 22.37 21.35
N VAL A 273 4.42 22.42 22.16
CA VAL A 273 4.35 21.88 23.51
C VAL A 273 3.13 20.96 23.59
N ILE A 274 3.34 19.69 23.93
CA ILE A 274 2.28 18.69 24.00
C ILE A 274 1.59 18.75 25.37
N LEU A 275 0.29 19.00 25.36
CA LEU A 275 -0.52 19.10 26.57
C LEU A 275 -1.04 17.73 27.02
N GLY A 276 -1.43 16.87 26.07
CA GLY A 276 -1.98 15.54 26.30
C GLY A 276 -2.21 14.76 25.01
N LEU A 277 -2.42 13.44 25.16
CA LEU A 277 -2.81 12.53 24.10
C LEU A 277 -4.22 12.01 24.35
N HIS A 278 -5.03 11.93 23.29
CA HIS A 278 -6.43 11.56 23.34
C HIS A 278 -6.76 10.51 22.26
N PRO A 279 -6.44 9.22 22.49
CA PRO A 279 -6.67 8.17 21.50
C PRO A 279 -8.16 7.91 21.21
N SER A 280 -9.07 8.15 22.18
CA SER A 280 -10.52 7.93 22.01
C SER A 280 -11.26 9.13 21.40
N LEU A 281 -10.80 10.36 21.63
CA LEU A 281 -11.49 11.60 21.24
C LEU A 281 -11.18 12.05 19.81
N CYS A 282 -10.10 11.57 19.20
CA CYS A 282 -9.68 11.97 17.86
C CYS A 282 -10.76 11.76 16.79
N LEU A 283 -11.58 10.72 16.98
CA LEU A 283 -12.69 10.41 16.10
C LEU A 283 -13.84 11.43 16.29
N HIS A 284 -14.14 11.85 17.51
CA HIS A 284 -15.31 12.68 17.79
C HIS A 284 -15.21 14.08 17.14
N SER A 285 -14.06 14.75 17.25
CA SER A 285 -13.82 16.09 16.69
C SER A 285 -13.63 16.10 15.18
N SER A 286 -12.92 15.12 14.63
CA SER A 286 -12.66 14.99 13.17
C SER A 286 -13.94 14.76 12.35
N PHE A 287 -15.04 14.36 12.99
CA PHE A 287 -16.29 14.01 12.32
C PHE A 287 -17.40 15.06 12.42
N GLN A 288 -17.25 16.09 13.26
CA GLN A 288 -18.24 17.16 13.42
C GLN A 288 -18.17 18.22 12.30
N GLU A 289 -17.07 18.30 11.55
CA GLU A 289 -16.69 19.50 10.78
C GLU A 289 -17.67 19.97 9.70
N ARG A 290 -18.63 19.19 9.18
CA ARG A 290 -19.40 19.65 7.99
C ARG A 290 -20.88 19.34 7.97
N GLY A 291 -21.62 20.01 8.84
CA GLY A 291 -23.07 20.16 8.74
C GLY A 291 -23.55 21.33 7.87
N MET A 292 -22.67 22.19 7.34
CA MET A 292 -23.06 23.35 6.53
C MET A 292 -22.34 23.36 5.18
N GLY A 293 -23.10 23.47 4.09
CA GLY A 293 -22.65 23.32 2.70
C GLY A 293 -21.65 24.38 2.24
N MET A 294 -20.37 24.16 2.55
CA MET A 294 -19.26 24.84 1.86
C MET A 294 -18.83 24.00 0.66
N GLU A 295 -19.51 24.20 -0.47
CA GLU A 295 -18.96 23.92 -1.80
C GLU A 295 -17.83 24.93 -2.05
N GLY A 296 -16.58 24.62 -1.68
CA GLY A 296 -15.50 25.58 -1.93
C GLY A 296 -14.10 25.26 -1.41
N CYS A 297 -13.91 24.30 -0.50
CA CYS A 297 -12.56 23.86 -0.14
C CYS A 297 -12.05 22.80 -1.13
N ASP A 298 -10.76 22.88 -1.43
CA ASP A 298 -10.05 22.14 -2.47
C ASP A 298 -10.35 20.63 -2.41
N SER A 299 -11.14 20.15 -3.38
CA SER A 299 -11.69 18.78 -3.43
C SER A 299 -10.62 17.66 -3.36
N GLY A 300 -9.35 17.98 -3.62
CA GLY A 300 -8.22 17.06 -3.54
C GLY A 300 -7.76 16.74 -2.10
N ILE A 301 -7.75 17.72 -1.19
CA ILE A 301 -7.30 17.54 0.20
C ILE A 301 -8.39 16.81 1.02
N GLU A 302 -9.66 17.03 0.68
CA GLU A 302 -10.80 16.45 1.39
C GLU A 302 -11.03 14.96 1.09
N GLY A 303 -10.72 14.50 -0.13
CA GLY A 303 -10.70 13.07 -0.43
C GLY A 303 -9.55 12.33 0.26
N TRP A 304 -8.42 13.03 0.45
CA TRP A 304 -7.18 12.49 1.01
C TRP A 304 -7.27 12.14 2.50
N SER A 305 -7.86 13.02 3.32
CA SER A 305 -8.03 12.77 4.76
C SER A 305 -9.03 11.63 5.04
N ARG A 306 -10.10 11.52 4.23
CA ARG A 306 -11.22 10.61 4.49
C ARG A 306 -10.91 9.13 4.26
N GLY A 307 -10.22 8.76 3.17
CA GLY A 307 -9.89 7.34 2.93
C GLY A 307 -8.61 6.88 3.64
N THR A 308 -7.73 7.80 4.04
CA THR A 308 -6.53 7.49 4.84
C THR A 308 -6.88 6.91 6.21
N LEU A 309 -7.92 7.46 6.87
CA LEU A 309 -8.40 6.97 8.17
C LEU A 309 -8.81 5.49 8.15
N LEU A 310 -9.24 4.98 7.00
CA LEU A 310 -9.72 3.60 6.87
C LEU A 310 -8.65 2.65 6.32
N LEU A 311 -7.53 3.15 5.81
CA LEU A 311 -6.45 2.29 5.29
C LEU A 311 -5.85 1.40 6.37
N THR A 312 -5.56 1.94 7.56
CA THR A 312 -5.00 1.13 8.66
C THR A 312 -5.98 0.03 9.10
N PRO A 313 -7.26 0.33 9.40
CA PRO A 313 -8.28 -0.68 9.62
C PRO A 313 -8.39 -1.75 8.54
N LEU A 314 -8.45 -1.34 7.26
CA LEU A 314 -8.54 -2.26 6.13
C LEU A 314 -7.31 -3.14 6.03
N THR A 315 -6.12 -2.56 6.11
CA THR A 315 -4.84 -3.29 6.03
C THR A 315 -4.76 -4.31 7.15
N ARG A 316 -4.97 -3.91 8.42
CA ARG A 316 -4.94 -4.82 9.57
C ARG A 316 -5.99 -5.94 9.44
N SER A 317 -7.18 -5.60 8.95
CA SER A 317 -8.23 -6.59 8.68
C SER A 317 -7.81 -7.63 7.63
N GLN A 318 -7.13 -7.20 6.56
CA GLN A 318 -6.67 -8.11 5.51
C GLN A 318 -5.57 -9.04 6.03
N TYR A 319 -4.60 -8.50 6.77
CA TYR A 319 -3.55 -9.30 7.43
C TYR A 319 -4.16 -10.34 8.37
N TYR A 320 -5.13 -9.94 9.18
CA TYR A 320 -5.82 -10.85 10.10
C TYR A 320 -6.57 -11.99 9.39
N LEU A 321 -7.20 -11.71 8.24
CA LEU A 321 -7.87 -12.73 7.43
C LEU A 321 -6.91 -13.71 6.76
N MET A 322 -5.70 -13.25 6.45
CA MET A 322 -4.69 -14.04 5.74
C MET A 322 -3.74 -14.79 6.67
N GLN A 323 -3.60 -14.35 7.92
CA GLN A 323 -2.72 -14.98 8.90
C GLN A 323 -2.98 -16.49 9.01
N GLY A 324 -1.93 -17.29 8.85
CA GLY A 324 -1.94 -18.75 8.98
C GLY A 324 -2.43 -19.51 7.75
N LYS A 325 -2.89 -18.83 6.69
CA LYS A 325 -3.24 -19.48 5.42
C LYS A 325 -2.03 -20.07 4.73
N THR A 326 -2.24 -21.20 4.06
CA THR A 326 -1.20 -21.88 3.29
C THR A 326 -1.38 -21.56 1.82
N VAL A 327 -0.37 -21.00 1.15
CA VAL A 327 -0.43 -20.65 -0.27
C VAL A 327 0.64 -21.40 -1.03
N LEU A 328 0.24 -22.04 -2.13
CA LEU A 328 1.15 -22.61 -3.11
C LEU A 328 1.61 -21.51 -4.09
N VAL A 329 2.92 -21.35 -4.23
CA VAL A 329 3.53 -20.46 -5.22
C VAL A 329 4.30 -21.30 -6.24
N VAL A 330 3.97 -21.12 -7.52
CA VAL A 330 4.63 -21.81 -8.64
C VAL A 330 5.58 -20.82 -9.34
N GLY A 331 6.86 -21.16 -9.37
CA GLY A 331 7.94 -20.30 -9.87
C GLY A 331 8.36 -19.26 -8.85
N ALA A 332 9.64 -19.31 -8.45
CA ALA A 332 10.24 -18.39 -7.51
C ALA A 332 10.57 -17.02 -8.13
N GLY A 333 10.83 -17.01 -9.45
CA GLY A 333 11.27 -15.84 -10.21
C GLY A 333 12.67 -15.35 -9.78
N GLY A 334 13.23 -14.41 -10.53
CA GLY A 334 14.58 -13.88 -10.28
C GLY A 334 14.69 -12.89 -9.11
N HIS A 335 15.81 -12.18 -9.08
CA HIS A 335 16.17 -11.22 -8.01
C HIS A 335 15.08 -10.18 -7.72
N SER A 336 14.45 -9.63 -8.76
CA SER A 336 13.34 -8.66 -8.64
C SER A 336 12.14 -9.16 -7.81
N LYS A 337 12.04 -10.46 -7.52
CA LYS A 337 10.95 -11.10 -6.75
C LYS A 337 11.31 -11.36 -5.29
N LYS A 338 12.53 -11.02 -4.84
CA LYS A 338 13.01 -11.22 -3.46
C LYS A 338 12.08 -10.65 -2.38
N PHE A 339 11.46 -9.51 -2.66
CA PHE A 339 10.54 -8.86 -1.71
C PHE A 339 9.31 -9.73 -1.39
N ILE A 340 8.85 -10.59 -2.32
CA ILE A 340 7.66 -11.44 -2.13
C ILE A 340 7.85 -12.37 -0.95
N TRP A 341 9.00 -13.05 -0.88
CA TRP A 341 9.29 -14.05 0.15
C TRP A 341 9.44 -13.41 1.53
N LYS A 342 10.12 -12.26 1.61
CA LYS A 342 10.23 -11.49 2.85
C LYS A 342 8.86 -10.99 3.32
N THR A 343 8.04 -10.51 2.40
CA THR A 343 6.75 -9.91 2.71
C THR A 343 5.70 -10.98 3.07
N ALA A 344 5.72 -12.16 2.43
CA ALA A 344 4.86 -13.27 2.79
C ALA A 344 5.00 -13.71 4.26
N LYS A 345 6.23 -13.68 4.80
CA LYS A 345 6.48 -13.90 6.24
C LYS A 345 5.84 -12.81 7.11
N GLN A 346 5.87 -11.55 6.68
CA GLN A 346 5.22 -10.44 7.40
C GLN A 346 3.69 -10.59 7.41
N TYR A 347 3.12 -11.17 6.35
CA TYR A 347 1.70 -11.54 6.28
C TYR A 347 1.35 -12.76 7.14
N LYS A 348 2.35 -13.44 7.71
CA LYS A 348 2.21 -14.70 8.46
C LYS A 348 1.53 -15.79 7.61
N LEU A 349 1.81 -15.81 6.31
CA LEU A 349 1.42 -16.89 5.42
C LEU A 349 2.36 -18.07 5.58
N LYS A 350 1.84 -19.28 5.37
CA LYS A 350 2.64 -20.47 5.13
C LYS A 350 2.80 -20.64 3.63
N ILE A 351 4.02 -20.76 3.14
CA ILE A 351 4.31 -20.82 1.70
C ILE A 351 4.80 -22.21 1.33
N LEU A 352 4.13 -22.80 0.34
CA LEU A 352 4.59 -23.98 -0.38
C LEU A 352 5.15 -23.47 -1.71
N LEU A 353 6.41 -23.77 -2.02
CA LEU A 353 7.05 -23.30 -3.25
C LEU A 353 7.39 -24.48 -4.16
N VAL A 354 7.10 -24.31 -5.45
CA VAL A 354 7.57 -25.18 -6.52
C VAL A 354 8.49 -24.36 -7.41
N ASP A 355 9.73 -24.80 -7.57
CA ASP A 355 10.70 -24.14 -8.46
C ASP A 355 11.68 -25.15 -9.06
N SER A 356 12.45 -24.75 -10.09
CA SER A 356 13.45 -25.60 -10.73
C SER A 356 14.73 -25.72 -9.93
N ASP A 357 15.17 -24.62 -9.31
CA ASP A 357 16.49 -24.55 -8.68
C ASP A 357 16.40 -24.82 -7.17
N PRO A 358 16.93 -25.95 -6.66
CA PRO A 358 17.00 -26.20 -5.23
C PRO A 358 17.94 -25.23 -4.48
N ALA A 359 18.89 -24.60 -5.17
CA ALA A 359 19.78 -23.60 -4.60
C ALA A 359 19.17 -22.19 -4.55
N HIS A 360 17.97 -22.01 -5.11
CA HIS A 360 17.30 -20.71 -5.14
C HIS A 360 17.11 -20.15 -3.72
N PHE A 361 17.45 -18.88 -3.48
CA PHE A 361 17.42 -18.27 -2.15
C PHE A 361 16.05 -18.38 -1.45
N ALA A 362 14.96 -18.41 -2.23
CA ALA A 362 13.61 -18.53 -1.72
C ALA A 362 13.34 -19.89 -1.04
N SER A 363 14.06 -20.96 -1.40
CA SER A 363 13.85 -22.30 -0.83
C SER A 363 14.08 -22.34 0.69
N GLN A 364 14.95 -21.46 1.20
CA GLN A 364 15.24 -21.31 2.63
C GLN A 364 14.25 -20.37 3.35
N LEU A 365 13.38 -19.68 2.61
CA LEU A 365 12.44 -18.70 3.14
C LEU A 365 11.00 -19.22 3.23
N VAL A 366 10.73 -20.41 2.70
CA VAL A 366 9.38 -21.00 2.61
C VAL A 366 9.22 -22.18 3.56
N ASP A 367 7.97 -22.58 3.84
CA ASP A 367 7.67 -23.68 4.77
C ASP A 367 7.95 -25.05 4.15
N HIS A 368 7.64 -25.20 2.86
CA HIS A 368 7.95 -26.40 2.09
C HIS A 368 8.37 -26.05 0.66
N PHE A 369 9.26 -26.88 0.12
CA PHE A 369 9.82 -26.68 -1.21
C PHE A 369 9.77 -28.00 -2.01
N LEU A 370 9.28 -27.94 -3.24
CA LEU A 370 9.32 -29.02 -4.21
C LEU A 370 10.24 -28.63 -5.38
N PRO A 371 11.43 -29.24 -5.50
CA PRO A 371 12.26 -29.06 -6.68
C PRO A 371 11.68 -29.81 -7.88
N LEU A 372 11.46 -29.09 -8.97
CA LEU A 372 11.10 -29.62 -10.28
C LEU A 372 12.14 -29.13 -11.31
N PRO A 373 13.31 -29.79 -11.47
CA PRO A 373 14.38 -29.30 -12.34
C PRO A 373 13.96 -29.05 -13.79
N ASP A 374 12.92 -29.76 -14.25
CA ASP A 374 12.33 -29.64 -15.56
C ASP A 374 11.15 -28.64 -15.64
N LEU A 375 10.92 -27.83 -14.60
CA LEU A 375 9.86 -26.81 -14.54
C LEU A 375 9.86 -25.84 -15.73
N PRO A 376 11.02 -25.40 -16.28
CA PRO A 376 11.01 -24.51 -17.44
C PRO A 376 10.45 -25.16 -18.71
N ASP A 377 10.36 -26.50 -18.78
CA ASP A 377 9.79 -27.18 -19.95
C ASP A 377 8.25 -27.17 -19.93
N HIS A 378 7.65 -26.09 -20.41
CA HIS A 378 6.19 -25.92 -20.37
C HIS A 378 5.38 -26.87 -21.26
N ARG A 379 6.04 -27.67 -22.11
CA ARG A 379 5.36 -28.79 -22.82
C ARG A 379 4.94 -29.89 -21.84
N ARG A 380 5.48 -29.85 -20.62
CA ARG A 380 5.25 -30.83 -19.55
C ARG A 380 4.39 -30.27 -18.42
N ASP A 381 3.79 -29.09 -18.58
CA ASP A 381 2.93 -28.45 -17.57
C ASP A 381 1.85 -29.41 -17.00
N ASP A 382 1.22 -30.26 -17.84
CA ASP A 382 0.25 -31.26 -17.37
C ASP A 382 0.88 -32.35 -16.47
N GLN A 383 2.12 -32.75 -16.77
CA GLN A 383 2.90 -33.69 -15.96
C GLN A 383 3.37 -33.02 -14.67
N HIS A 384 3.85 -31.78 -14.73
CA HIS A 384 4.23 -30.99 -13.57
C HIS A 384 3.04 -30.77 -12.64
N CYS A 385 1.86 -30.43 -13.17
CA CYS A 385 0.62 -30.30 -12.41
C CYS A 385 0.31 -31.60 -11.65
N SER A 386 0.43 -32.75 -12.31
CA SER A 386 0.22 -34.06 -11.67
C SER A 386 1.24 -34.32 -10.56
N ARG A 387 2.53 -34.05 -10.79
CA ARG A 387 3.59 -34.18 -9.78
C ARG A 387 3.38 -33.26 -8.57
N ILE A 388 2.96 -32.02 -8.79
CA ILE A 388 2.62 -31.07 -7.72
C ILE A 388 1.45 -31.62 -6.89
N CYS A 389 0.39 -32.12 -7.55
CA CYS A 389 -0.75 -32.72 -6.85
C CYS A 389 -0.34 -33.95 -6.03
N ASP A 390 0.46 -34.85 -6.60
CA ASP A 390 0.96 -36.05 -5.91
C ASP A 390 1.83 -35.69 -4.70
N TRP A 391 2.66 -34.66 -4.82
CA TRP A 391 3.47 -34.14 -3.73
C TRP A 391 2.59 -33.58 -2.59
N LEU A 392 1.58 -32.77 -2.91
CA LEU A 392 0.65 -32.24 -1.91
C LEU A 392 -0.11 -33.36 -1.19
N LEU A 393 -0.59 -34.36 -1.94
CA LEU A 393 -1.31 -35.51 -1.39
C LEU A 393 -0.42 -36.36 -0.48
N SER A 394 0.77 -36.76 -0.94
CA SER A 394 1.71 -37.58 -0.17
C SER A 394 2.24 -36.87 1.08
N SER A 395 2.35 -35.53 1.03
CA SER A 395 2.80 -34.71 2.15
C SER A 395 1.66 -34.25 3.07
N SER A 396 0.40 -34.65 2.79
CA SER A 396 -0.80 -34.18 3.50
C SER A 396 -0.95 -32.65 3.56
N LEU A 397 -0.43 -31.94 2.55
CA LEU A 397 -0.48 -30.49 2.44
C LEU A 397 -1.75 -30.07 1.70
N ARG A 398 -2.44 -29.05 2.22
CA ARG A 398 -3.67 -28.51 1.63
C ARG A 398 -3.57 -26.98 1.54
N PRO A 399 -3.19 -26.43 0.37
CA PRO A 399 -3.15 -24.99 0.21
C PRO A 399 -4.58 -24.39 0.21
N ASP A 400 -4.72 -23.23 0.85
CA ASP A 400 -5.90 -22.35 0.77
C ASP A 400 -6.01 -21.66 -0.60
N GLY A 401 -4.88 -21.48 -1.31
CA GLY A 401 -4.80 -20.81 -2.61
C GLY A 401 -3.52 -21.15 -3.37
N CYS A 402 -3.50 -20.86 -4.67
CA CYS A 402 -2.35 -21.07 -5.56
C CYS A 402 -2.14 -19.83 -6.45
N VAL A 403 -0.89 -19.37 -6.58
CA VAL A 403 -0.53 -18.13 -7.29
C VAL A 403 0.86 -18.23 -7.92
N CYS A 404 1.14 -17.39 -8.91
CA CYS A 404 2.49 -17.18 -9.43
C CYS A 404 2.74 -15.69 -9.67
N PHE A 405 4.01 -15.29 -9.58
CA PHE A 405 4.47 -13.93 -9.90
C PHE A 405 5.46 -13.91 -11.07
N TRP A 406 5.68 -15.08 -11.68
CA TRP A 406 6.55 -15.29 -12.81
C TRP A 406 5.70 -15.63 -14.04
N ASP A 407 5.91 -14.91 -15.14
CA ASP A 407 5.05 -15.00 -16.33
C ASP A 407 5.02 -16.39 -16.95
N GLU A 408 6.14 -17.10 -16.87
CA GLU A 408 6.26 -18.42 -17.48
C GLU A 408 5.43 -19.48 -16.76
N CYS A 409 5.17 -19.29 -15.46
CA CYS A 409 4.45 -20.26 -14.63
C CYS A 409 2.92 -20.05 -14.61
N VAL A 410 2.36 -19.05 -15.32
CA VAL A 410 0.92 -18.72 -15.25
C VAL A 410 0.02 -19.85 -15.72
N VAL A 411 0.42 -20.59 -16.77
CA VAL A 411 -0.38 -21.71 -17.29
C VAL A 411 -0.33 -22.90 -16.33
N LEU A 412 0.85 -23.34 -15.90
CA LEU A 412 0.99 -24.37 -14.88
C LEU A 412 0.19 -24.06 -13.61
N THR A 413 0.27 -22.81 -13.12
CA THR A 413 -0.48 -22.35 -11.94
C THR A 413 -1.98 -22.53 -12.13
N SER A 414 -2.51 -22.14 -13.29
CA SER A 414 -3.93 -22.31 -13.62
C SER A 414 -4.37 -23.77 -13.70
N LEU A 415 -3.51 -24.66 -14.23
CA LEU A 415 -3.77 -26.10 -14.28
C LEU A 415 -3.83 -26.70 -12.87
N VAL A 416 -2.93 -26.27 -11.98
CA VAL A 416 -2.93 -26.70 -10.57
C VAL A 416 -4.19 -26.18 -9.86
N CYS A 417 -4.58 -24.92 -10.08
CA CYS A 417 -5.82 -24.38 -9.52
C CYS A 417 -7.03 -25.20 -9.96
N ASP A 418 -7.17 -25.47 -11.25
CA ASP A 418 -8.27 -26.24 -11.83
C ASP A 418 -8.32 -27.67 -11.26
N ARG A 419 -7.17 -28.35 -11.21
CA ARG A 419 -7.06 -29.72 -10.70
C ARG A 419 -7.41 -29.84 -9.21
N LEU A 420 -7.05 -28.84 -8.40
CA LEU A 420 -7.28 -28.81 -6.96
C LEU A 420 -8.62 -28.17 -6.57
N GLY A 421 -9.37 -27.61 -7.53
CA GLY A 421 -10.58 -26.83 -7.25
C GLY A 421 -10.31 -25.53 -6.48
N LEU A 422 -9.10 -24.98 -6.60
CA LEU A 422 -8.73 -23.69 -6.02
C LEU A 422 -9.21 -22.55 -6.91
N ARG A 423 -9.34 -21.36 -6.32
CA ARG A 423 -9.73 -20.17 -7.08
C ARG A 423 -8.56 -19.68 -7.93
N GLY A 424 -8.83 -19.45 -9.20
CA GLY A 424 -7.90 -18.83 -10.16
C GLY A 424 -8.56 -18.74 -11.55
N PRO A 425 -7.92 -18.06 -12.50
CA PRO A 425 -8.41 -18.03 -13.88
C PRO A 425 -8.36 -19.44 -14.50
N PRO A 426 -9.33 -19.81 -15.36
CA PRO A 426 -9.32 -21.11 -16.02
C PRO A 426 -8.13 -21.20 -16.99
N PRO A 427 -7.55 -22.41 -17.21
CA PRO A 427 -6.37 -22.56 -18.06
C PRO A 427 -6.51 -22.00 -19.47
N GLU A 428 -7.69 -22.12 -20.07
CA GLU A 428 -7.97 -21.58 -21.40
C GLU A 428 -7.90 -20.04 -21.42
N ALA A 429 -8.37 -19.35 -20.36
CA ALA A 429 -8.29 -17.90 -20.27
C ALA A 429 -6.85 -17.41 -20.19
N ILE A 430 -6.01 -18.09 -19.41
CA ILE A 430 -4.57 -17.78 -19.32
C ILE A 430 -3.88 -18.05 -20.65
N ARG A 431 -4.18 -19.17 -21.33
CA ARG A 431 -3.61 -19.47 -22.65
C ARG A 431 -4.00 -18.43 -23.70
N ILE A 432 -5.22 -17.91 -23.67
CA ILE A 432 -5.65 -16.79 -24.52
C ILE A 432 -4.82 -15.55 -24.22
N ALA A 433 -4.69 -15.17 -22.95
CA ALA A 433 -3.98 -13.95 -22.53
C ALA A 433 -2.47 -14.00 -22.79
N LYS A 434 -1.82 -15.15 -22.61
CA LYS A 434 -0.36 -15.31 -22.76
C LYS A 434 0.08 -15.27 -24.23
N GLU A 435 -0.72 -15.77 -25.16
CA GLU A 435 -0.42 -15.73 -26.60
C GLU A 435 -0.97 -14.43 -27.21
N LYS A 436 -0.08 -13.52 -27.60
CA LYS A 436 -0.44 -12.17 -28.07
C LYS A 436 -1.40 -12.22 -29.26
N SER A 437 -1.12 -13.00 -30.31
CA SER A 437 -2.03 -13.09 -31.46
C SER A 437 -3.40 -13.66 -31.10
N ARG A 438 -3.45 -14.61 -30.16
CA ARG A 438 -4.70 -15.25 -29.71
C ARG A 438 -5.55 -14.30 -28.90
N THR A 439 -4.94 -13.49 -28.01
CA THR A 439 -5.63 -12.40 -27.31
C THR A 439 -6.35 -11.49 -28.31
N HIS A 440 -5.61 -10.96 -29.29
CA HIS A 440 -6.16 -10.03 -30.29
C HIS A 440 -7.28 -10.68 -31.13
N ARG A 441 -7.06 -11.89 -31.66
CA ARG A 441 -8.08 -12.62 -32.44
C ARG A 441 -9.32 -12.96 -31.62
N HIS A 442 -9.14 -13.38 -30.37
CA HIS A 442 -10.24 -13.76 -29.48
C HIS A 442 -11.13 -12.55 -29.19
N LEU A 443 -10.54 -11.44 -28.77
CA LEU A 443 -11.28 -10.20 -28.49
C LEU A 443 -11.96 -9.66 -29.75
N LEU A 444 -11.31 -9.72 -30.91
CA LEU A 444 -11.93 -9.40 -32.21
C LEU A 444 -13.18 -10.21 -32.51
N GLY A 445 -13.10 -11.53 -32.30
CA GLY A 445 -14.24 -12.43 -32.50
C GLY A 445 -15.42 -12.03 -31.61
N LEU A 446 -15.15 -11.72 -30.35
CA LEU A 446 -16.17 -11.23 -29.42
C LEU A 446 -16.80 -9.93 -29.90
N LEU A 447 -16.00 -8.93 -30.30
CA LEU A 447 -16.48 -7.64 -30.80
C LEU A 447 -17.44 -7.80 -32.00
N LYS A 448 -17.06 -8.65 -32.97
CA LYS A 448 -17.90 -8.94 -34.14
C LYS A 448 -19.22 -9.61 -33.77
N SER A 449 -19.22 -10.43 -32.72
CA SER A 449 -20.41 -11.16 -32.26
C SER A 449 -21.34 -10.34 -31.36
N THR A 450 -20.79 -9.40 -30.56
CA THR A 450 -21.55 -8.65 -29.54
C THR A 450 -21.83 -7.20 -29.89
N GLY A 451 -21.16 -6.63 -30.91
CA GLY A 451 -21.36 -5.25 -31.36
C GLY A 451 -20.82 -4.17 -30.42
N THR A 452 -20.09 -4.53 -29.35
CA THR A 452 -19.58 -3.62 -28.33
C THR A 452 -18.15 -3.13 -28.63
N ASN A 453 -17.99 -2.05 -29.38
CA ASN A 453 -16.67 -1.45 -29.67
C ASN A 453 -16.05 -0.75 -28.44
N LEU A 454 -15.19 -1.44 -27.70
CA LEU A 454 -14.47 -0.84 -26.54
C LEU A 454 -12.95 -1.00 -26.62
N ILE A 455 -12.46 -1.92 -27.46
CA ILE A 455 -11.05 -2.09 -27.79
C ILE A 455 -11.00 -2.32 -29.29
N THR A 456 -10.24 -1.53 -30.01
CA THR A 456 -9.93 -1.78 -31.41
C THR A 456 -8.59 -2.52 -31.46
N SER A 457 -8.61 -3.79 -31.79
CA SER A 457 -7.41 -4.55 -32.16
C SER A 457 -6.90 -4.10 -33.53
N GLY A 458 -5.59 -4.20 -33.77
CA GLY A 458 -4.95 -3.79 -35.03
C GLY A 458 -5.57 -4.43 -36.29
N GLY A 459 -5.56 -3.68 -37.39
CA GLY A 459 -6.01 -4.15 -38.71
C GLY A 459 -4.92 -4.96 -39.44
N GLU A 460 -5.24 -5.43 -40.65
CA GLU A 460 -4.21 -5.93 -41.59
C GLU A 460 -3.25 -4.77 -41.93
N GLY A 461 -1.99 -4.89 -41.50
CA GLY A 461 -1.04 -3.78 -41.47
C GLY A 461 -0.11 -3.70 -42.68
N GLY A 462 0.13 -2.46 -43.13
CA GLY A 462 1.31 -2.06 -43.92
C GLY A 462 2.44 -1.58 -43.00
N PHE A 463 3.52 -1.04 -43.58
CA PHE A 463 4.65 -0.48 -42.82
C PHE A 463 4.43 0.98 -42.41
N PRO A 464 4.99 1.46 -41.28
CA PRO A 464 5.84 0.71 -40.34
C PRO A 464 5.04 -0.26 -39.46
N ALA A 465 5.67 -1.38 -39.12
CA ALA A 465 5.11 -2.45 -38.30
C ALA A 465 6.00 -2.74 -37.08
N VAL A 466 5.48 -3.50 -36.12
CA VAL A 466 6.22 -4.01 -34.96
C VAL A 466 6.27 -5.52 -35.05
N MET A 467 7.49 -6.05 -35.08
CA MET A 467 7.74 -7.49 -35.03
C MET A 467 8.14 -7.87 -33.61
N LYS A 468 7.42 -8.82 -33.00
CA LYS A 468 7.67 -9.28 -31.63
C LYS A 468 7.42 -10.78 -31.46
N LEU A 469 7.95 -11.36 -30.39
CA LEU A 469 7.67 -12.76 -30.05
C LEU A 469 6.23 -12.92 -29.57
N GLU A 470 5.60 -14.03 -29.94
CA GLU A 470 4.25 -14.41 -29.49
C GLU A 470 4.21 -14.60 -27.97
N TYR A 471 5.25 -15.23 -27.43
CA TYR A 471 5.48 -15.48 -26.01
C TYR A 471 6.76 -14.77 -25.58
N GLY A 472 6.77 -14.19 -24.39
CA GLY A 472 7.92 -13.47 -23.85
C GLY A 472 7.55 -12.13 -23.23
N ALA A 473 8.51 -11.56 -22.50
CA ALA A 473 8.40 -10.36 -21.69
C ALA A 473 9.60 -9.42 -21.92
N GLY A 474 9.60 -8.26 -21.26
CA GLY A 474 10.79 -7.36 -21.20
C GLY A 474 11.17 -6.71 -22.54
N ALA A 475 10.23 -6.62 -23.49
CA ALA A 475 10.46 -6.14 -24.86
C ALA A 475 11.58 -6.89 -25.64
N VAL A 476 11.92 -8.11 -25.22
CA VAL A 476 12.94 -8.93 -25.87
C VAL A 476 12.49 -9.31 -27.28
N GLY A 477 13.39 -9.13 -28.24
CA GLY A 477 13.12 -9.41 -29.66
C GLY A 477 12.10 -8.49 -30.32
N VAL A 478 11.61 -7.45 -29.65
CA VAL A 478 10.66 -6.48 -30.21
C VAL A 478 11.40 -5.46 -31.08
N ARG A 479 10.98 -5.29 -32.34
CA ARG A 479 11.59 -4.33 -33.27
C ARG A 479 10.56 -3.64 -34.15
N LYS A 480 10.72 -2.33 -34.34
CA LYS A 480 10.01 -1.56 -35.36
C LYS A 480 10.67 -1.80 -36.71
N VAL A 481 9.88 -2.23 -37.69
CA VAL A 481 10.33 -2.56 -39.05
C VAL A 481 9.61 -1.68 -40.07
N GLY A 482 10.35 -1.19 -41.06
CA GLY A 482 9.86 -0.31 -42.13
C GLY A 482 9.61 -1.01 -43.46
N SER A 483 10.05 -2.26 -43.62
CA SER A 483 9.89 -3.03 -44.86
C SER A 483 9.84 -4.55 -44.62
N LEU A 484 9.43 -5.30 -45.66
CA LEU A 484 9.43 -6.76 -45.62
C LEU A 484 10.85 -7.32 -45.48
N GLU A 485 11.82 -6.69 -46.14
CA GLU A 485 13.23 -7.05 -46.05
C GLU A 485 13.76 -6.93 -44.62
N GLU A 486 13.47 -5.80 -43.94
CA GLU A 486 13.83 -5.61 -42.53
C GLU A 486 13.13 -6.63 -41.60
N SER A 487 11.90 -7.02 -41.93
CA SER A 487 11.14 -8.02 -41.18
C SER A 487 11.77 -9.41 -41.30
N LEU A 488 12.11 -9.83 -42.52
CA LEU A 488 12.75 -11.12 -42.78
C LEU A 488 14.14 -11.20 -42.14
N ALA A 489 14.94 -10.13 -42.26
CA ALA A 489 16.26 -10.07 -41.63
C ALA A 489 16.18 -10.17 -40.10
N HIS A 490 15.21 -9.51 -39.48
CA HIS A 490 15.01 -9.61 -38.03
C HIS A 490 14.51 -10.99 -37.60
N PHE A 491 13.60 -11.60 -38.37
CA PHE A 491 13.12 -12.96 -38.13
C PHE A 491 14.24 -14.00 -38.18
N GLU A 492 15.08 -13.95 -39.22
CA GLU A 492 16.22 -14.87 -39.37
C GLU A 492 17.21 -14.73 -38.21
N ARG A 493 17.47 -13.50 -37.76
CA ARG A 493 18.32 -13.22 -36.60
C ARG A 493 17.75 -13.80 -35.30
N ILE A 494 16.48 -13.53 -34.99
CA ILE A 494 15.82 -14.07 -33.78
C ILE A 494 15.77 -15.61 -33.81
N GLY A 495 15.48 -16.21 -34.97
CA GLY A 495 15.53 -17.67 -35.14
C GLY A 495 16.94 -18.26 -34.98
N GLY A 496 17.99 -17.44 -35.11
CA GLY A 496 19.37 -17.77 -34.79
C GLY A 496 19.68 -17.68 -33.31
N ASP A 497 19.30 -16.57 -32.68
CA ASP A 497 19.77 -16.15 -31.35
C ASP A 497 18.94 -16.69 -30.18
N LEU A 498 17.65 -16.94 -30.39
CA LEU A 498 16.65 -17.22 -29.34
C LEU A 498 15.95 -18.55 -29.62
N ARG A 499 16.60 -19.67 -29.27
CA ARG A 499 16.13 -21.04 -29.59
C ARG A 499 15.75 -21.84 -28.35
N GLU A 500 16.52 -21.71 -27.27
CA GLU A 500 16.41 -22.50 -26.05
C GLU A 500 16.38 -21.60 -24.81
N GLU A 501 15.96 -22.16 -23.67
CA GLU A 501 15.80 -21.43 -22.39
C GLU A 501 17.12 -20.82 -21.90
N THR A 502 18.25 -21.41 -22.29
CA THR A 502 19.60 -20.91 -21.98
C THR A 502 19.96 -19.65 -22.74
N ASP A 503 19.29 -19.37 -23.87
CA ASP A 503 19.53 -18.16 -24.66
C ASP A 503 18.86 -16.96 -23.99
N TYR A 504 17.65 -17.17 -23.45
CA TYR A 504 16.92 -16.20 -22.62
C TYR A 504 15.75 -16.87 -21.88
N PRO A 505 15.47 -16.55 -20.60
CA PRO A 505 14.36 -17.14 -19.86
C PRO A 505 13.00 -16.94 -20.54
N GLY A 506 12.21 -18.01 -20.70
CA GLY A 506 10.92 -17.98 -21.38
C GLY A 506 10.99 -18.05 -22.92
N ILE A 507 12.20 -18.21 -23.48
CA ILE A 507 12.43 -18.51 -24.90
C ILE A 507 12.75 -19.99 -25.06
N GLY A 508 12.09 -20.67 -26.00
CA GLY A 508 12.34 -22.09 -26.18
C GLY A 508 11.61 -22.94 -25.14
N LEU A 509 12.14 -24.13 -24.83
CA LEU A 509 11.44 -25.31 -24.28
C LEU A 509 10.13 -24.99 -23.55
N GLY A 510 8.98 -25.04 -24.23
CA GLY A 510 7.69 -24.75 -23.63
C GLY A 510 6.81 -23.82 -24.43
N TRP A 511 7.33 -22.64 -24.77
CA TRP A 511 6.58 -21.57 -25.46
C TRP A 511 7.07 -21.32 -26.90
N GLY A 512 8.33 -21.64 -27.20
CA GLY A 512 8.92 -21.47 -28.54
C GLY A 512 9.26 -20.02 -28.88
N ASN A 513 9.67 -19.77 -30.13
CA ASN A 513 10.14 -18.47 -30.62
C ASN A 513 9.30 -17.93 -31.78
N ALA A 514 8.02 -18.33 -31.83
CA ALA A 514 7.09 -17.83 -32.84
C ALA A 514 7.02 -16.31 -32.78
N MET A 515 6.93 -15.66 -33.94
CA MET A 515 6.90 -14.21 -34.06
C MET A 515 5.60 -13.74 -34.71
N ILE A 516 5.12 -12.58 -34.24
CA ILE A 516 3.99 -11.85 -34.78
C ILE A 516 4.46 -10.54 -35.39
N LEU A 517 3.85 -10.16 -36.51
CA LEU A 517 3.96 -8.83 -37.10
C LEU A 517 2.65 -8.07 -36.87
N MET A 518 2.74 -6.92 -36.24
CA MET A 518 1.60 -6.07 -35.87
C MET A 518 1.73 -4.67 -36.46
N GLU A 519 0.60 -4.00 -36.66
CA GLU A 519 0.57 -2.56 -36.95
C GLU A 519 1.34 -1.78 -35.87
N TYR A 520 2.15 -0.81 -36.27
CA TYR A 520 2.73 0.15 -35.31
C TYR A 520 1.65 1.09 -34.80
N VAL A 521 1.26 0.91 -33.53
CA VAL A 521 0.27 1.78 -32.87
C VAL A 521 0.97 2.99 -32.24
N GLY A 522 0.64 4.18 -32.73
CA GLY A 522 1.09 5.45 -32.14
C GLY A 522 0.40 5.80 -30.81
N GLY A 523 0.61 7.02 -30.31
CA GLY A 523 0.03 7.50 -29.05
C GLY A 523 0.92 7.22 -27.82
N THR A 524 0.41 7.59 -26.65
CA THR A 524 1.11 7.42 -25.36
C THR A 524 0.86 6.03 -24.79
N GLU A 525 1.85 5.47 -24.10
CA GLU A 525 1.80 4.11 -23.55
C GLU A 525 1.49 4.13 -22.05
N HIS A 526 0.69 3.18 -21.61
CA HIS A 526 0.16 3.12 -20.25
C HIS A 526 0.05 1.69 -19.79
N ASP A 527 0.39 1.46 -18.52
CA ASP A 527 0.06 0.22 -17.82
C ASP A 527 -1.16 0.44 -16.93
N VAL A 528 -2.06 -0.55 -16.94
CA VAL A 528 -3.22 -0.59 -16.07
C VAL A 528 -3.17 -1.84 -15.21
N ASP A 529 -2.77 -1.68 -13.95
CA ASP A 529 -2.84 -2.74 -12.94
C ASP A 529 -4.26 -2.84 -12.39
N VAL A 530 -4.96 -3.93 -12.70
CA VAL A 530 -6.33 -4.21 -12.25
C VAL A 530 -6.38 -5.33 -11.23
N VAL A 531 -7.24 -5.17 -10.22
CA VAL A 531 -7.56 -6.21 -9.24
C VAL A 531 -8.99 -6.67 -9.48
N LEU A 532 -9.16 -7.94 -9.88
CA LEU A 532 -10.47 -8.52 -10.18
C LEU A 532 -10.83 -9.62 -9.18
N PHE A 533 -12.09 -9.60 -8.73
CA PHE A 533 -12.67 -10.67 -7.92
C PHE A 533 -14.10 -10.97 -8.41
N GLU A 534 -14.36 -12.21 -8.82
CA GLU A 534 -15.61 -12.63 -9.45
C GLU A 534 -16.02 -11.78 -10.67
N GLY A 535 -15.03 -11.25 -11.39
CA GLY A 535 -15.17 -10.36 -12.53
C GLY A 535 -15.49 -8.91 -12.18
N ARG A 536 -15.59 -8.56 -10.90
CA ARG A 536 -15.77 -7.17 -10.45
C ARG A 536 -14.41 -6.50 -10.34
N LEU A 537 -14.34 -5.24 -10.77
CA LEU A 537 -13.17 -4.39 -10.60
C LEU A 537 -13.09 -3.88 -9.17
N GLU A 538 -12.15 -4.42 -8.39
CA GLU A 538 -11.90 -4.01 -7.00
C GLU A 538 -10.91 -2.84 -6.92
N GLY A 539 -9.96 -2.75 -7.86
CA GLY A 539 -9.01 -1.63 -7.97
C GLY A 539 -8.41 -1.54 -9.37
N ALA A 540 -7.97 -0.34 -9.77
CA ALA A 540 -7.30 -0.09 -11.04
C ALA A 540 -6.31 1.08 -10.92
N PHE A 541 -5.06 0.90 -11.31
CA PHE A 541 -4.01 1.91 -11.18
C PHE A 541 -3.34 2.13 -12.54
N VAL A 542 -3.17 3.39 -12.94
CA VAL A 542 -2.63 3.75 -14.25
C VAL A 542 -1.29 4.46 -14.09
N SER A 543 -0.25 3.93 -14.73
CA SER A 543 1.05 4.58 -14.92
C SER A 543 1.24 4.99 -16.39
N ASP A 544 1.97 6.09 -16.59
CA ASP A 544 2.40 6.52 -17.92
C ASP A 544 3.81 5.99 -18.19
N ASN A 545 4.02 5.47 -19.40
CA ASN A 545 5.34 5.05 -19.88
C ASN A 545 5.91 6.10 -20.84
N GLY A 546 7.20 6.39 -20.67
CA GLY A 546 7.96 7.27 -21.53
C GLY A 546 8.18 6.66 -22.92
N PRO A 547 8.66 7.44 -23.89
CA PRO A 547 8.91 6.93 -25.23
C PRO A 547 10.03 5.88 -25.20
N THR A 548 9.86 4.78 -25.94
CA THR A 548 10.86 3.72 -26.02
C THR A 548 12.03 4.09 -26.93
N CYS A 549 13.17 3.40 -26.76
CA CYS A 549 14.38 3.59 -27.58
C CYS A 549 14.27 2.91 -28.97
N THR A 550 13.50 3.49 -29.90
CA THR A 550 13.31 2.92 -31.25
C THR A 550 14.64 2.77 -32.02
N PRO A 551 14.85 1.69 -32.80
CA PRO A 551 13.86 0.70 -33.25
C PRO A 551 13.54 -0.42 -32.25
N ALA A 552 14.24 -0.49 -31.11
CA ALA A 552 13.88 -1.38 -30.00
C ALA A 552 12.76 -0.76 -29.15
N PHE A 553 12.18 -1.56 -28.25
CA PHE A 553 11.07 -1.13 -27.38
C PHE A 553 11.43 -1.17 -25.89
N THR A 554 12.72 -1.07 -25.55
CA THR A 554 13.17 -0.99 -24.15
C THR A 554 12.53 0.20 -23.46
N GLU A 555 11.96 -0.04 -22.28
CA GLU A 555 11.38 0.97 -21.40
C GLU A 555 12.44 1.98 -20.94
N THR A 556 12.05 3.25 -20.83
CA THR A 556 13.00 4.35 -20.55
C THR A 556 12.68 5.09 -19.26
N ALA A 557 11.52 5.71 -19.18
CA ALA A 557 11.05 6.49 -18.05
C ALA A 557 9.59 6.17 -17.76
N ALA A 558 9.14 6.51 -16.56
CA ALA A 558 7.77 6.29 -16.13
C ALA A 558 7.29 7.37 -15.18
N GLN A 559 5.97 7.52 -15.10
CA GLN A 559 5.31 8.42 -14.16
C GLN A 559 4.07 7.77 -13.55
N MET A 560 3.82 8.04 -12.27
CA MET A 560 2.59 7.63 -11.59
C MET A 560 2.15 8.66 -10.55
N PRO A 561 0.85 8.98 -10.39
CA PRO A 561 -0.29 8.57 -11.23
C PRO A 561 -0.15 9.05 -12.68
N SER A 562 -0.93 8.43 -13.57
CA SER A 562 -1.07 8.93 -14.95
C SER A 562 -1.50 10.41 -14.99
N GLY A 563 -0.82 11.18 -15.82
CA GLY A 563 -1.11 12.60 -16.12
C GLY A 563 -2.28 12.79 -17.08
N LEU A 564 -2.87 11.70 -17.61
CA LEU A 564 -4.03 11.78 -18.50
C LEU A 564 -5.24 12.44 -17.83
N ALA A 565 -6.04 13.11 -18.65
CA ALA A 565 -7.35 13.63 -18.25
C ALA A 565 -8.24 12.50 -17.66
N PRO A 566 -9.11 12.80 -16.67
CA PRO A 566 -9.88 11.78 -15.96
C PRO A 566 -10.75 10.88 -16.87
N ASP A 567 -11.29 11.42 -17.96
CA ASP A 567 -12.10 10.68 -18.93
C ASP A 567 -11.25 9.68 -19.74
N LYS A 568 -10.05 10.08 -20.18
CA LYS A 568 -9.07 9.23 -20.87
C LYS A 568 -8.56 8.12 -19.97
N ARG A 569 -8.25 8.44 -18.71
CA ARG A 569 -7.90 7.44 -17.69
C ARG A 569 -9.04 6.44 -17.48
N ALA A 570 -10.29 6.92 -17.41
CA ALA A 570 -11.45 6.04 -17.27
C ALA A 570 -11.68 5.16 -18.52
N GLN A 571 -11.32 5.63 -19.72
CA GLN A 571 -11.32 4.80 -20.95
C GLN A 571 -10.30 3.66 -20.86
N LEU A 572 -9.07 3.93 -20.40
CA LEU A 572 -8.04 2.90 -20.18
C LEU A 572 -8.51 1.84 -19.18
N ILE A 573 -9.02 2.27 -18.02
CA ILE A 573 -9.50 1.35 -16.97
C ILE A 573 -10.63 0.45 -17.50
N ARG A 574 -11.59 1.02 -18.23
CA ARG A 574 -12.68 0.23 -18.84
C ARG A 574 -12.17 -0.73 -19.92
N ALA A 575 -11.25 -0.28 -20.76
CA ALA A 575 -10.63 -1.12 -21.78
C ALA A 575 -9.89 -2.30 -21.14
N ALA A 576 -9.04 -2.06 -20.14
CA ALA A 576 -8.34 -3.10 -19.40
C ALA A 576 -9.30 -4.09 -18.74
N HIS A 577 -10.32 -3.60 -18.03
CA HIS A 577 -11.32 -4.46 -17.38
C HIS A 577 -12.06 -5.34 -18.39
N HIS A 578 -12.49 -4.79 -19.52
CA HIS A 578 -13.16 -5.56 -20.56
C HIS A 578 -12.24 -6.51 -21.32
N ALA A 579 -10.96 -6.16 -21.51
CA ALA A 579 -9.97 -7.06 -22.09
C ALA A 579 -9.80 -8.31 -21.22
N CYS A 580 -9.64 -8.12 -19.91
CA CYS A 580 -9.57 -9.21 -18.94
C CYS A 580 -10.83 -10.07 -18.95
N LEU A 581 -12.02 -9.46 -18.82
CA LEU A 581 -13.28 -10.20 -18.83
C LEU A 581 -13.52 -10.94 -20.16
N GLY A 582 -13.18 -10.32 -21.28
CA GLY A 582 -13.28 -10.90 -22.61
C GLY A 582 -12.42 -12.16 -22.75
N CYS A 583 -11.23 -12.18 -22.16
CA CYS A 583 -10.38 -13.37 -22.13
C CYS A 583 -10.83 -14.40 -21.08
N GLY A 584 -11.80 -14.10 -20.21
CA GLY A 584 -12.23 -14.96 -19.11
C GLY A 584 -11.44 -14.79 -17.82
N LEU A 585 -10.62 -13.75 -17.69
CA LEU A 585 -9.88 -13.41 -16.48
C LEU A 585 -10.81 -12.69 -15.49
N ARG A 586 -11.24 -13.40 -14.44
CA ARG A 586 -12.25 -12.91 -13.48
C ARG A 586 -11.74 -12.78 -12.05
N ASP A 587 -10.69 -13.51 -11.68
CA ASP A 587 -10.13 -13.56 -10.33
C ASP A 587 -8.61 -13.49 -10.43
N GLY A 588 -8.03 -12.33 -10.14
CA GLY A 588 -6.58 -12.15 -10.09
C GLY A 588 -6.16 -10.68 -10.04
N VAL A 589 -4.85 -10.46 -9.95
CA VAL A 589 -4.23 -9.16 -10.21
C VAL A 589 -3.57 -9.26 -11.57
N PHE A 590 -3.90 -8.34 -12.47
CA PHE A 590 -3.45 -8.36 -13.86
C PHE A 590 -2.89 -7.00 -14.25
N ASN A 591 -1.86 -7.02 -15.07
CA ASN A 591 -1.31 -5.81 -15.66
C ASN A 591 -1.66 -5.81 -17.16
N VAL A 592 -2.21 -4.69 -17.65
CA VAL A 592 -2.66 -4.55 -19.03
C VAL A 592 -1.96 -3.38 -19.67
N GLU A 593 -1.23 -3.64 -20.76
CA GLU A 593 -0.48 -2.62 -21.49
C GLU A 593 -1.31 -2.07 -22.64
N LEU A 594 -1.46 -0.75 -22.70
CA LEU A 594 -2.36 -0.06 -23.62
C LEU A 594 -1.68 1.17 -24.24
N LYS A 595 -1.95 1.44 -25.53
CA LYS A 595 -1.72 2.75 -26.14
C LYS A 595 -2.98 3.60 -26.06
N MET A 596 -2.86 4.83 -25.57
CA MET A 596 -3.89 5.85 -25.72
C MET A 596 -3.68 6.59 -27.05
N THR A 597 -4.57 6.36 -28.01
CA THR A 597 -4.54 7.01 -29.34
C THR A 597 -5.60 8.11 -29.43
N GLU A 598 -5.59 8.85 -30.55
CA GLU A 598 -6.61 9.87 -30.84
C GLU A 598 -8.04 9.30 -30.84
N VAL A 599 -8.20 8.05 -31.28
CA VAL A 599 -9.48 7.35 -31.35
C VAL A 599 -9.80 6.49 -30.12
N GLY A 600 -8.93 6.51 -29.10
CA GLY A 600 -9.12 5.77 -27.84
C GLY A 600 -8.07 4.70 -27.56
N PRO A 601 -8.30 3.86 -26.54
CA PRO A 601 -7.34 2.85 -26.09
C PRO A 601 -7.18 1.69 -27.09
N ARG A 602 -5.93 1.26 -27.32
CA ARG A 602 -5.55 0.07 -28.11
C ARG A 602 -4.75 -0.87 -27.22
N LEU A 603 -5.18 -2.13 -27.12
CA LEU A 603 -4.49 -3.15 -26.34
C LEU A 603 -3.14 -3.48 -26.99
N ILE A 604 -2.08 -3.55 -26.19
CA ILE A 604 -0.79 -4.12 -26.60
C ILE A 604 -0.77 -5.59 -26.18
N GLU A 605 -0.92 -5.85 -24.88
CA GLU A 605 -0.92 -7.18 -24.27
C GLU A 605 -1.57 -7.22 -22.88
N ILE A 606 -1.81 -8.44 -22.39
CA ILE A 606 -2.33 -8.71 -21.04
C ILE A 606 -1.32 -9.61 -20.33
N ASN A 607 -0.67 -9.05 -19.31
CA ASN A 607 0.14 -9.81 -18.37
C ASN A 607 -0.80 -10.42 -17.32
N ALA A 608 -1.03 -11.74 -17.39
CA ALA A 608 -1.99 -12.46 -16.54
C ALA A 608 -1.47 -12.69 -15.09
N ARG A 609 -0.79 -11.69 -14.53
CA ARG A 609 -0.16 -11.65 -13.22
C ARG A 609 -0.01 -10.19 -12.75
N MET A 610 0.41 -10.01 -11.50
CA MET A 610 0.76 -8.70 -10.95
C MET A 610 1.88 -8.02 -11.76
N GLY A 611 1.76 -6.69 -11.94
CA GLY A 611 2.76 -5.85 -12.62
C GLY A 611 4.16 -5.99 -12.03
N GLY A 612 5.15 -5.92 -12.91
CA GLY A 612 6.56 -6.05 -12.58
C GLY A 612 7.20 -4.74 -12.09
N PHE A 613 8.54 -4.74 -12.07
CA PHE A 613 9.36 -3.57 -11.79
C PHE A 613 8.96 -2.78 -10.53
N TYR A 614 8.72 -1.48 -10.67
CA TYR A 614 8.40 -0.55 -9.59
C TYR A 614 6.90 -0.44 -9.31
N LEU A 615 6.03 -1.00 -10.16
CA LEU A 615 4.58 -0.75 -10.14
C LEU A 615 3.94 -1.14 -8.81
N CYS A 616 4.22 -2.36 -8.31
CA CYS A 616 3.69 -2.83 -7.03
C CYS A 616 4.10 -1.92 -5.86
N ASP A 617 5.33 -1.41 -5.87
CA ASP A 617 5.85 -0.54 -4.81
C ASP A 617 5.26 0.88 -4.93
N TRP A 618 5.30 1.49 -6.11
CA TRP A 618 4.74 2.83 -6.34
C TRP A 618 3.24 2.87 -6.03
N ILE A 619 2.48 1.82 -6.36
CA ILE A 619 1.05 1.72 -6.01
C ILE A 619 0.87 1.70 -4.49
N ARG A 620 1.72 0.96 -3.76
CA ARG A 620 1.71 0.96 -2.30
C ARG A 620 2.03 2.35 -1.73
N GLN A 621 3.05 3.02 -2.26
CA GLN A 621 3.46 4.35 -1.77
C GLN A 621 2.45 5.46 -2.05
N LEU A 622 1.81 5.42 -3.22
CA LEU A 622 0.88 6.44 -3.69
C LEU A 622 -0.54 6.23 -3.19
N TYR A 623 -1.03 5.00 -3.19
CA TYR A 623 -2.43 4.71 -2.88
C TYR A 623 -2.61 3.97 -1.56
N GLY A 624 -1.53 3.51 -0.92
CA GLY A 624 -1.61 2.65 0.26
C GLY A 624 -2.17 1.26 -0.04
N VAL A 625 -2.16 0.86 -1.32
CA VAL A 625 -2.72 -0.42 -1.78
C VAL A 625 -1.61 -1.45 -1.92
N ASP A 626 -1.76 -2.56 -1.21
CA ASP A 626 -0.84 -3.69 -1.26
C ASP A 626 -1.31 -4.72 -2.31
N LEU A 627 -0.80 -4.61 -3.54
CA LEU A 627 -1.15 -5.53 -4.62
C LEU A 627 -0.70 -6.97 -4.36
N LEU A 628 0.41 -7.17 -3.64
CA LEU A 628 0.89 -8.50 -3.30
C LEU A 628 -0.08 -9.18 -2.32
N MET A 629 -0.51 -8.48 -1.27
CA MET A 629 -1.57 -8.95 -0.38
C MET A 629 -2.86 -9.25 -1.17
N ALA A 630 -3.27 -8.36 -2.08
CA ALA A 630 -4.46 -8.58 -2.91
C ALA A 630 -4.36 -9.85 -3.75
N ALA A 631 -3.21 -10.13 -4.38
CA ALA A 631 -2.97 -11.35 -5.14
C ALA A 631 -3.13 -12.60 -4.27
N PHE A 632 -2.54 -12.62 -3.07
CA PHE A 632 -2.70 -13.72 -2.12
C PHE A 632 -4.16 -13.88 -1.67
N MET A 633 -4.84 -12.79 -1.32
CA MET A 633 -6.25 -12.81 -0.92
C MET A 633 -7.13 -13.42 -2.01
N VAL A 634 -7.00 -12.95 -3.25
CA VAL A 634 -7.80 -13.44 -4.39
C VAL A 634 -7.54 -14.93 -4.62
N SER A 635 -6.27 -15.37 -4.59
CA SER A 635 -5.92 -16.80 -4.74
C SER A 635 -6.56 -17.69 -3.66
N CYS A 636 -6.76 -17.15 -2.45
CA CYS A 636 -7.38 -17.83 -1.32
C CYS A 636 -8.92 -17.70 -1.28
N GLY A 637 -9.55 -17.10 -2.31
CA GLY A 637 -10.98 -16.84 -2.31
C GLY A 637 -11.44 -15.81 -1.28
N VAL A 638 -10.53 -14.94 -0.83
CA VAL A 638 -10.82 -13.81 0.04
C VAL A 638 -10.90 -12.55 -0.83
N ARG A 639 -12.02 -11.82 -0.76
CA ARG A 639 -12.17 -10.60 -1.54
C ARG A 639 -11.32 -9.48 -0.92
N PRO A 640 -10.37 -8.87 -1.65
CA PRO A 640 -9.65 -7.71 -1.14
C PRO A 640 -10.61 -6.52 -1.01
N CYS A 641 -10.41 -5.70 0.02
CA CYS A 641 -11.18 -4.46 0.21
C CYS A 641 -10.25 -3.28 -0.04
N LEU A 642 -10.18 -2.88 -1.31
CA LEU A 642 -9.33 -1.78 -1.74
C LEU A 642 -10.13 -0.48 -1.76
N PRO A 643 -9.52 0.66 -1.39
CA PRO A 643 -10.07 1.94 -1.78
C PRO A 643 -10.17 1.98 -3.31
N SER A 644 -11.33 2.36 -3.84
CA SER A 644 -11.44 2.54 -5.28
C SER A 644 -10.46 3.63 -5.74
N ALA A 645 -9.74 3.42 -6.84
CA ALA A 645 -8.83 4.43 -7.40
C ALA A 645 -9.54 5.70 -7.88
N THR A 646 -10.87 5.67 -8.03
CA THR A 646 -11.69 6.86 -8.25
C THR A 646 -12.16 7.52 -6.95
N ALA A 647 -11.98 6.86 -5.80
CA ALA A 647 -12.42 7.32 -4.47
C ALA A 647 -11.28 7.89 -3.61
N LEU A 648 -10.01 7.58 -3.91
CA LEU A 648 -8.86 8.20 -3.24
C LEU A 648 -7.86 8.83 -4.23
N PRO A 649 -7.51 10.12 -4.09
CA PRO A 649 -6.43 10.71 -4.86
C PRO A 649 -5.08 10.11 -4.45
N ALA A 650 -4.14 10.02 -5.39
CA ALA A 650 -2.76 9.58 -5.11
C ALA A 650 -2.07 10.52 -4.11
N ARG A 651 -1.23 9.96 -3.23
CA ARG A 651 -0.48 10.66 -2.17
C ARG A 651 0.82 11.30 -2.68
N GLY A 652 0.77 11.89 -3.87
CA GLY A 652 1.91 12.47 -4.56
C GLY A 652 2.11 11.89 -5.94
N HIS A 653 3.31 12.10 -6.47
CA HIS A 653 3.70 11.76 -7.82
C HIS A 653 5.11 11.16 -7.81
N PHE A 654 5.28 10.05 -8.54
CA PHE A 654 6.57 9.49 -8.89
C PHE A 654 6.90 9.81 -10.33
N ALA A 655 8.17 10.13 -10.56
CA ALA A 655 8.80 10.01 -11.86
C ALA A 655 10.02 9.09 -11.69
N GLY A 656 10.30 8.23 -12.66
CA GLY A 656 11.44 7.32 -12.60
C GLY A 656 12.02 7.00 -13.95
N VAL A 657 13.23 6.45 -13.93
CA VAL A 657 13.98 6.02 -15.12
C VAL A 657 14.44 4.58 -14.94
N MET A 658 14.39 3.81 -16.02
CA MET A 658 15.05 2.52 -16.11
C MET A 658 16.54 2.72 -16.33
N VAL A 659 17.34 2.00 -15.56
CA VAL A 659 18.80 2.00 -15.67
C VAL A 659 19.22 0.71 -16.34
N VAL A 660 19.55 0.79 -17.63
CA VAL A 660 20.03 -0.34 -18.43
C VAL A 660 21.57 -0.38 -18.47
N VAL A 661 22.16 -1.57 -18.43
CA VAL A 661 23.62 -1.74 -18.28
C VAL A 661 24.38 -1.18 -19.49
N SER A 662 23.93 -1.43 -20.72
CA SER A 662 24.60 -0.99 -21.95
C SER A 662 24.76 0.53 -22.05
N ARG A 663 23.87 1.29 -21.41
CA ARG A 663 23.89 2.77 -21.40
C ARG A 663 24.58 3.35 -20.17
N HIS A 664 24.55 2.63 -19.05
CA HIS A 664 24.93 3.16 -17.75
C HIS A 664 26.11 2.45 -17.08
N LEU A 665 26.78 1.49 -17.75
CA LEU A 665 27.88 0.72 -17.16
C LEU A 665 28.95 1.58 -16.51
N GLN A 666 29.34 2.69 -17.14
CA GLN A 666 30.33 3.61 -16.57
C GLN A 666 29.83 4.23 -15.26
N ALA A 667 28.58 4.70 -15.22
CA ALA A 667 27.97 5.28 -14.03
C ALA A 667 27.81 4.22 -12.94
N LEU A 668 27.32 3.02 -13.28
CA LEU A 668 27.17 1.87 -12.37
C LEU A 668 28.50 1.39 -11.77
N ARG A 669 29.64 1.66 -12.44
CA ARG A 669 30.97 1.37 -11.89
C ARG A 669 31.59 2.54 -11.10
N THR A 670 30.98 3.72 -11.14
CA THR A 670 31.56 4.94 -10.56
C THR A 670 30.54 5.71 -9.72
N THR A 671 29.85 6.67 -10.31
CA THR A 671 29.01 7.68 -9.66
C THR A 671 27.66 7.15 -9.18
N ALA A 672 27.16 6.08 -9.80
CA ALA A 672 25.86 5.45 -9.56
C ALA A 672 26.02 3.96 -9.21
N ASN A 673 27.09 3.59 -8.51
CA ASN A 673 27.28 2.20 -8.10
C ASN A 673 26.16 1.71 -7.15
N PRO A 674 25.89 0.39 -7.08
CA PRO A 674 24.77 -0.14 -6.31
C PRO A 674 24.77 0.26 -4.84
N GLU A 675 25.94 0.29 -4.19
CA GLU A 675 26.07 0.72 -2.79
C GLU A 675 25.68 2.20 -2.62
N ARG A 676 26.13 3.07 -3.52
CA ARG A 676 25.77 4.49 -3.52
C ARG A 676 24.27 4.70 -3.75
N LEU A 677 23.68 3.96 -4.69
CA LEU A 677 22.23 4.04 -4.96
C LEU A 677 21.42 3.61 -3.73
N ARG A 678 21.82 2.52 -3.05
CA ARG A 678 21.18 2.09 -1.80
C ARG A 678 21.35 3.10 -0.68
N GLY A 679 22.51 3.73 -0.55
CA GLY A 679 22.74 4.82 0.42
C GLY A 679 21.80 6.01 0.17
N LEU A 680 21.70 6.47 -1.08
CA LEU A 680 20.78 7.55 -1.45
C LEU A 680 19.31 7.20 -1.24
N HIS A 681 18.93 5.92 -1.42
CA HIS A 681 17.61 5.44 -1.09
C HIS A 681 17.31 5.51 0.42
N GLN A 682 18.26 5.07 1.26
CA GLN A 682 18.14 5.13 2.72
C GLN A 682 18.08 6.57 3.23
N GLU A 683 18.81 7.49 2.60
CA GLU A 683 18.77 8.93 2.88
C GLU A 683 17.47 9.61 2.39
N GLY A 684 16.63 8.90 1.62
CA GLY A 684 15.41 9.46 1.02
C GLY A 684 15.66 10.43 -0.13
N ALA A 685 16.88 10.48 -0.68
CA ALA A 685 17.24 11.33 -1.81
C ALA A 685 16.70 10.82 -3.14
N LEU A 686 16.59 9.48 -3.28
CA LEU A 686 15.96 8.81 -4.42
C LEU A 686 15.16 7.59 -3.96
N TRP A 687 14.37 7.04 -4.87
CA TRP A 687 13.68 5.76 -4.72
C TRP A 687 14.36 4.72 -5.60
N LEU A 688 14.72 3.55 -5.05
CA LEU A 688 15.43 2.50 -5.78
C LEU A 688 14.60 1.23 -5.80
N ASN A 689 14.39 0.67 -6.99
CA ASN A 689 13.88 -0.69 -7.16
C ASN A 689 14.94 -1.52 -7.91
N GLU A 690 15.59 -2.43 -7.20
CA GLU A 690 16.60 -3.35 -7.74
C GLU A 690 15.92 -4.49 -8.52
N LEU A 691 16.39 -4.76 -9.74
CA LEU A 691 15.76 -5.73 -10.65
C LEU A 691 16.68 -6.92 -10.95
N ALA A 692 17.99 -6.67 -10.98
CA ALA A 692 19.08 -7.60 -11.28
C ALA A 692 20.11 -7.69 -10.14
N GLU A 693 20.95 -8.72 -10.14
CA GLU A 693 22.05 -8.87 -9.17
C GLU A 693 23.29 -8.05 -9.57
N GLU A 694 24.14 -7.68 -8.60
CA GLU A 694 25.36 -6.90 -8.89
C GLU A 694 26.33 -7.62 -9.83
N ASP A 695 26.35 -8.95 -9.79
CA ASP A 695 27.19 -9.77 -10.66
C ASP A 695 26.69 -9.78 -12.12
N GLU A 696 25.47 -9.27 -12.38
CA GLU A 696 24.85 -9.14 -13.71
C GLU A 696 25.17 -7.80 -14.39
N LEU A 697 26.20 -7.07 -13.94
CA LEU A 697 26.73 -5.86 -14.61
C LEU A 697 27.49 -6.18 -15.91
N ILE A 698 26.87 -6.98 -16.77
CA ILE A 698 27.36 -7.42 -18.08
C ILE A 698 26.37 -6.93 -19.13
N SER A 699 26.87 -6.19 -20.13
CA SER A 699 26.02 -5.75 -21.24
C SER A 699 25.74 -6.93 -22.18
N GLY A 700 24.47 -7.20 -22.45
CA GLY A 700 24.00 -8.16 -23.46
C GLY A 700 23.33 -7.47 -24.65
N GLU A 701 23.03 -8.24 -25.70
CA GLU A 701 22.23 -7.78 -26.85
C GLU A 701 20.74 -7.67 -26.48
N TYR A 702 20.25 -8.59 -25.64
CA TYR A 702 18.91 -8.60 -25.07
C TYR A 702 19.01 -8.28 -23.58
N GLU A 703 19.07 -7.00 -23.22
CA GLU A 703 19.21 -6.56 -21.83
C GLU A 703 17.88 -6.15 -21.21
N GLU A 704 17.67 -6.53 -19.95
CA GLU A 704 16.64 -5.94 -19.09
C GLU A 704 17.22 -4.77 -18.28
N PRO A 705 16.37 -3.89 -17.73
CA PRO A 705 16.80 -2.89 -16.78
C PRO A 705 17.45 -3.52 -15.53
N PHE A 706 18.62 -3.02 -15.14
CA PHE A 706 19.31 -3.43 -13.91
C PHE A 706 18.57 -2.95 -12.66
N CYS A 707 18.10 -1.70 -12.70
CA CYS A 707 17.26 -1.12 -11.64
C CYS A 707 16.36 0.00 -12.18
N ASN A 708 15.39 0.41 -11.38
CA ASN A 708 14.66 1.66 -11.56
C ASN A 708 15.11 2.67 -10.49
N VAL A 709 15.36 3.91 -10.91
CA VAL A 709 15.62 5.05 -10.02
C VAL A 709 14.49 6.06 -10.18
N GLY A 710 13.83 6.38 -9.08
CA GLY A 710 12.70 7.31 -9.04
C GLY A 710 12.86 8.45 -8.05
N VAL A 711 12.02 9.48 -8.20
CA VAL A 711 11.86 10.56 -7.23
C VAL A 711 10.37 10.75 -6.97
N ARG A 712 10.02 10.91 -5.68
CA ARG A 712 8.67 11.25 -5.23
C ARG A 712 8.56 12.72 -4.90
N ASP A 713 7.48 13.34 -5.33
CA ASP A 713 7.03 14.65 -4.87
C ASP A 713 5.60 14.54 -4.31
N ALA A 714 5.33 15.23 -3.19
CA ALA A 714 4.04 15.11 -2.51
C ALA A 714 2.89 15.79 -3.26
N HIS A 715 3.18 16.75 -4.15
CA HIS A 715 2.15 17.64 -4.71
C HIS A 715 2.25 17.82 -6.22
N ASN A 716 3.44 17.76 -6.81
CA ASN A 716 3.65 18.20 -8.19
C ASN A 716 4.50 17.21 -9.00
N ALA A 717 3.89 16.62 -10.04
CA ALA A 717 4.57 15.73 -10.98
C ALA A 717 5.76 16.40 -11.69
N ALA A 718 5.64 17.67 -12.09
CA ALA A 718 6.73 18.40 -12.74
C ALA A 718 7.94 18.57 -11.81
N ASN A 719 7.72 18.80 -10.51
CA ASN A 719 8.79 18.85 -9.53
C ASN A 719 9.50 17.51 -9.39
N ALA A 720 8.75 16.40 -9.36
CA ALA A 720 9.33 15.05 -9.35
C ALA A 720 10.23 14.83 -10.58
N ARG A 721 9.75 15.18 -11.78
CA ARG A 721 10.52 15.07 -13.04
C ARG A 721 11.79 15.93 -13.03
N GLN A 722 11.70 17.19 -12.61
CA GLN A 722 12.85 18.10 -12.57
C GLN A 722 13.92 17.63 -11.58
N ARG A 723 13.50 17.20 -10.39
CA ARG A 723 14.41 16.66 -9.37
C ARG A 723 15.07 15.36 -9.82
N LEU A 724 14.31 14.47 -10.46
CA LEU A 724 14.84 13.24 -11.06
C LEU A 724 15.90 13.56 -12.12
N LEU A 725 15.61 14.47 -13.05
CA LEU A 725 16.56 14.87 -14.09
C LEU A 725 17.86 15.41 -13.49
N ALA A 726 17.76 16.33 -12.51
CA ALA A 726 18.93 16.91 -11.85
C ALA A 726 19.76 15.85 -11.10
N LEU A 727 19.10 14.93 -10.41
CA LEU A 727 19.75 13.84 -9.69
C LEU A 727 20.44 12.87 -10.66
N CYS A 728 19.77 12.46 -11.74
CA CYS A 728 20.35 11.58 -12.75
C CYS A 728 21.52 12.24 -13.51
N GLN A 729 21.50 13.56 -13.71
CA GLN A 729 22.65 14.31 -14.23
C GLN A 729 23.85 14.24 -13.29
N GLY A 730 23.64 14.45 -11.98
CA GLY A 730 24.70 14.32 -10.97
C GLY A 730 25.25 12.90 -10.84
N LEU A 731 24.42 11.89 -11.06
CA LEU A 731 24.80 10.47 -11.03
C LEU A 731 25.40 9.96 -12.36
N GLY A 732 25.41 10.75 -13.43
CA GLY A 732 25.87 10.32 -14.75
C GLY A 732 24.93 9.33 -15.45
N LEU A 733 23.67 9.23 -15.02
CA LEU A 733 22.62 8.43 -15.64
C LEU A 733 21.94 9.16 -16.82
N HIS A 734 22.17 10.47 -16.95
CA HIS A 734 21.79 11.25 -18.13
C HIS A 734 22.97 11.29 -19.12
N CYS A 735 22.88 10.58 -20.25
CA CYS A 735 23.96 10.48 -21.24
C CYS A 735 23.48 10.77 -22.68
N PRO A 736 23.06 12.02 -22.99
CA PRO A 736 22.60 12.38 -24.32
C PRO A 736 23.75 12.33 -25.37
N PRO A 737 23.45 12.04 -26.65
CA PRO A 737 22.12 11.70 -27.18
C PRO A 737 21.74 10.22 -26.98
N ARG A 738 22.63 9.40 -26.39
CA ARG A 738 22.45 7.93 -26.29
C ARG A 738 21.34 7.53 -25.32
N TYR A 739 21.12 8.33 -24.28
CA TYR A 739 20.03 8.19 -23.31
C TYR A 739 19.62 9.58 -22.80
N ASP A 740 18.63 10.18 -23.45
CA ASP A 740 18.20 11.55 -23.16
C ASP A 740 16.96 11.58 -22.25
N LEU A 741 17.23 11.65 -20.94
CA LEU A 741 16.17 11.79 -19.93
C LEU A 741 15.33 13.06 -20.10
N GLY A 742 15.88 14.15 -20.63
CA GLY A 742 15.12 15.38 -20.86
C GLY A 742 14.04 15.14 -21.92
N TYR A 743 14.41 14.45 -23.00
CA TYR A 743 13.48 13.99 -24.03
C TYR A 743 12.43 13.01 -23.46
N PHE A 744 12.85 11.96 -22.74
CA PHE A 744 11.93 10.96 -22.19
C PHE A 744 10.90 11.58 -21.24
N LEU A 745 11.35 12.40 -20.29
CA LEU A 745 10.48 13.03 -19.28
C LEU A 745 9.57 14.12 -19.86
N SER A 746 9.91 14.69 -21.02
CA SER A 746 9.09 15.72 -21.68
C SER A 746 7.75 15.19 -22.22
N HIS A 747 7.57 13.86 -22.29
CA HIS A 747 6.35 13.23 -22.81
C HIS A 747 5.23 13.13 -21.77
N PHE A 748 5.51 13.47 -20.50
CA PHE A 748 4.55 13.37 -19.40
C PHE A 748 3.77 14.67 -19.13
N ASN A 749 3.59 15.53 -20.14
CA ASN A 749 3.03 16.88 -19.99
C ASN A 749 1.58 16.91 -19.51
#